data_AF-A0A8J3UPV7-F1
#
_entry.id   AF-A0A8J3UPV7-F1
#
_cell.length_a   1.000
_cell.length_b   1.000
_cell.length_c   1.000
_cell.angle_alpha   90.00
_cell.angle_beta   90.00
_cell.angle_gamma   90.00
#
_symmetry.space_group_name_H-M   'P 1'
#
loop_
_entity.id
_entity.type
_entity.pdbx_description
1 polymer ?
#
loop_
_entity_poly.entity_id
_entity_poly.type
_entity_poly.pdbx_seq_one_letter_code
_entity_poly.pdbx_strand_id
1 'polypeptide(L)'
;MPGTGRGGPDAAMVEAARDGDQRALDALVADSLPLVYNIVGRALNGHNDVDDVVQETLLRVVRGLPTLRDPEAFRSWLVAIAVRQVRDREQDRSATQKRRADLDTAEEMPDPASDFAALTILRLGLTDQRREVAEATRWLDADDRGLLALWWLEETGELRRTDLAGALGLSGRHAAVRVQRMKEQMQLARTIVRALGSAARCAELLSMTWNWDGKPSPLWRKRFARHVRGCADCGRSGQGMLPIDRLLAGIPLVPVPAGFVLQHFQSIPPAASEAAAHAASHLPPGRSGVHRAAHAVRDRPRGVLSVLSRGPVAGTAAAGVAAVVVVGVLVAANRPPQVPSAQGVAPQAASTALPPKPSPSASVKASRKPSPTPSKKAKPKVTKPAPPPPVVVAKSAKKGVGVWGMPGVSASLKKSGASWYYTWATTRDGITTPSSAAFVPMIWGADSVTSQNLAKAKAAGPYLLGFNEPDMGGQANMTPEKALSLWPKLMSAGKVLGSPAVAYGGDRAGGWLDKFMSGAKAKGYRVDFITLHWYGGDFNTANATNQLRSYIQAVYKRYHKPIWLTEFALIDFSNGTRFPTDSQQAAFVTSSTKMLAGLPYVQRYAWFGLPADKKPGTGLFTTTGAATPAGRAFQAAR
;
A
#
# COMPACT_ATOMS: atom_id res chain seq x y z
N MET A 1 21.10 26.39 -19.46
CA MET A 1 22.18 25.44 -19.16
C MET A 1 23.31 26.25 -18.55
N PRO A 2 23.75 25.88 -17.34
CA PRO A 2 24.70 24.79 -17.19
C PRO A 2 24.16 23.62 -16.35
N GLY A 3 24.38 22.40 -16.86
CA GLY A 3 24.75 21.19 -16.12
C GLY A 3 23.93 20.65 -14.95
N THR A 4 22.66 20.25 -15.11
CA THR A 4 22.10 19.18 -14.26
C THR A 4 22.44 17.82 -14.88
N GLY A 5 23.73 17.52 -14.95
CA GLY A 5 24.26 16.28 -15.50
C GLY A 5 24.77 15.40 -14.37
N ARG A 6 24.19 14.19 -14.26
CA ARG A 6 24.81 12.94 -13.78
C ARG A 6 26.28 13.11 -13.35
N GLY A 7 26.49 13.43 -12.08
CA GLY A 7 27.78 13.71 -11.47
C GLY A 7 27.51 14.13 -10.03
N GLY A 8 28.37 13.77 -9.09
CA GLY A 8 28.20 14.16 -7.68
C GLY A 8 28.26 15.68 -7.44
N PRO A 9 28.27 16.12 -6.18
CA PRO A 9 28.47 17.53 -5.85
C PRO A 9 29.71 18.07 -6.58
N ASP A 10 29.60 19.30 -7.11
CA ASP A 10 30.68 19.96 -7.85
C ASP A 10 31.95 20.03 -6.97
N ALA A 11 33.12 19.75 -7.55
CA ALA A 11 34.40 19.79 -6.85
C ALA A 11 34.64 21.15 -6.18
N ALA A 12 34.18 22.23 -6.82
CA ALA A 12 34.23 23.59 -6.27
C ALA A 12 33.37 23.76 -5.00
N MET A 13 32.22 23.09 -4.92
CA MET A 13 31.38 23.10 -3.71
C MET A 13 32.02 22.30 -2.57
N VAL A 14 32.67 21.18 -2.89
CA VAL A 14 33.41 20.38 -1.92
C VAL A 14 34.61 21.16 -1.38
N GLU A 15 35.34 21.87 -2.24
CA GLU A 15 36.45 22.74 -1.84
C GLU A 15 35.97 23.89 -0.94
N ALA A 16 34.90 24.61 -1.32
CA ALA A 16 34.35 25.68 -0.50
C ALA A 16 33.88 25.19 0.88
N ALA A 17 33.23 24.03 0.94
CA ALA A 17 32.82 23.40 2.19
C ALA A 17 34.02 22.97 3.06
N ARG A 18 35.09 22.47 2.42
CA ARG A 18 36.35 22.10 3.09
C ARG A 18 37.06 23.32 3.68
N ASP A 19 37.03 24.45 2.97
CA ASP A 19 37.68 25.70 3.34
C ASP A 19 36.86 26.52 4.37
N GLY A 20 35.72 25.98 4.82
CA GLY A 20 34.94 26.49 5.95
C GLY A 20 33.70 27.29 5.58
N ASP A 21 33.30 27.33 4.30
CA ASP A 21 32.03 27.94 3.89
C ASP A 21 30.85 27.11 4.40
N GLN A 22 30.16 27.65 5.41
CA GLN A 22 29.00 27.01 6.04
C GLN A 22 27.86 26.76 5.04
N ARG A 23 27.63 27.64 4.07
CA ARG A 23 26.56 27.45 3.08
C ARG A 23 26.90 26.32 2.11
N ALA A 24 28.17 26.22 1.71
CA ALA A 24 28.64 25.12 0.89
C ALA A 24 28.58 23.78 1.64
N LEU A 25 28.92 23.78 2.93
CA LEU A 25 28.82 22.60 3.79
C LEU A 25 27.37 22.14 3.97
N ASP A 26 26.43 23.07 4.23
CA ASP A 26 25.01 22.76 4.37
C ASP A 26 24.44 22.17 3.08
N ALA A 27 24.74 22.77 1.93
CA ALA A 27 24.34 22.26 0.63
C ALA A 27 24.94 20.87 0.34
N LEU A 28 26.22 20.67 0.64
CA LEU A 28 26.92 19.41 0.45
C LEU A 28 26.31 18.27 1.30
N VAL A 29 25.94 18.56 2.55
CA VAL A 29 25.27 17.59 3.43
C VAL A 29 23.86 17.28 2.95
N ALA A 30 23.10 18.31 2.54
CA ALA A 30 21.75 18.15 2.00
C ALA A 30 21.74 17.27 0.72
N ASP A 31 22.70 17.48 -0.18
CA ASP A 31 22.85 16.71 -1.42
C ASP A 31 23.34 15.27 -1.16
N SER A 32 24.11 15.07 -0.09
CA SER A 32 24.63 13.75 0.29
C SER A 32 23.58 12.86 0.96
N LEU A 33 22.61 13.47 1.64
CA LEU A 33 21.63 12.79 2.48
C LEU A 33 20.78 11.74 1.72
N PRO A 34 20.18 12.02 0.54
CA PRO A 34 19.40 11.02 -0.19
C PRO A 34 20.22 9.78 -0.56
N LEU A 35 21.49 9.97 -0.94
CA LEU A 35 22.39 8.87 -1.29
C LEU A 35 22.70 8.02 -0.05
N VAL A 36 23.10 8.63 1.06
CA VAL A 36 23.43 7.93 2.31
C VAL A 36 22.21 7.18 2.84
N TYR A 37 21.04 7.82 2.88
CA TYR A 37 19.80 7.21 3.34
C TYR A 37 19.42 5.98 2.51
N ASN A 38 19.58 6.04 1.18
CA ASN A 38 19.31 4.89 0.32
C ASN A 38 20.33 3.76 0.48
N ILE A 39 21.62 4.06 0.71
CA ILE A 39 22.65 3.04 0.97
C ILE A 39 22.35 2.33 2.29
N VAL A 40 22.19 3.09 3.38
CA VAL A 40 21.99 2.56 4.73
C VAL A 40 20.64 1.85 4.85
N GLY A 41 19.57 2.47 4.37
CA GLY A 41 18.22 1.89 4.40
C GLY A 41 18.15 0.55 3.67
N ARG A 42 18.78 0.43 2.49
CA ARG A 42 18.85 -0.83 1.72
C ARG A 42 19.71 -1.87 2.40
N ALA A 43 20.88 -1.49 2.90
CA ALA A 43 21.83 -2.44 3.47
C ALA A 43 21.37 -3.02 4.82
N LEU A 44 20.77 -2.18 5.68
CA LEU A 44 20.20 -2.61 6.96
C LEU A 44 18.79 -3.19 6.83
N ASN A 45 18.26 -3.27 5.60
CA ASN A 45 16.90 -3.72 5.30
C ASN A 45 15.85 -3.00 6.16
N GLY A 46 16.02 -1.69 6.35
CA GLY A 46 15.10 -0.77 7.01
C GLY A 46 15.13 -0.69 8.54
N HIS A 47 15.97 -1.46 9.23
CA HIS A 47 16.03 -1.58 10.71
C HIS A 47 15.90 -0.22 11.45
N ASN A 48 15.44 -0.22 12.71
CA ASN A 48 15.36 1.00 13.55
C ASN A 48 16.69 1.79 13.68
N ASP A 49 17.81 1.15 13.36
CA ASP A 49 19.15 1.76 13.41
C ASP A 49 19.47 2.60 12.16
N VAL A 50 18.60 2.59 11.13
CA VAL A 50 18.87 3.30 9.86
C VAL A 50 19.09 4.78 10.13
N ASP A 51 18.26 5.39 10.97
CA ASP A 51 18.34 6.82 11.23
C ASP A 51 19.62 7.19 11.98
N ASP A 52 19.98 6.39 13.00
CA ASP A 52 21.22 6.53 13.76
C ASP A 52 22.46 6.38 12.87
N VAL A 53 22.47 5.36 12.00
CA VAL A 53 23.60 5.07 11.10
C VAL A 53 23.74 6.15 10.03
N VAL A 54 22.63 6.70 9.51
CA VAL A 54 22.66 7.84 8.59
C VAL A 54 23.21 9.08 9.28
N GLN A 55 22.75 9.38 10.51
CA GLN A 55 23.25 10.52 11.27
C GLN A 55 24.75 10.41 11.55
N GLU A 56 25.20 9.27 12.08
CA GLU A 56 26.62 9.04 12.37
C GLU A 56 27.48 9.09 11.10
N THR A 57 26.96 8.59 9.98
CA THR A 57 27.62 8.71 8.67
C THR A 57 27.81 10.18 8.28
N LEU A 58 26.77 11.00 8.37
CA LEU A 58 26.85 12.42 8.02
C LEU A 58 27.76 13.21 8.98
N LEU A 59 27.75 12.88 10.28
CA LEU A 59 28.67 13.47 11.25
C LEU A 59 30.14 13.15 10.93
N ARG A 60 30.43 11.90 10.52
CA ARG A 60 31.78 11.51 10.08
C ARG A 60 32.19 12.19 8.79
N VAL A 61 31.26 12.43 7.87
CA VAL A 61 31.50 13.20 6.66
C VAL A 61 31.87 14.64 7.00
N VAL A 62 31.09 15.32 7.84
CA VAL A 62 31.40 16.70 8.27
C VAL A 62 32.75 16.80 8.99
N ARG A 63 33.04 15.88 9.92
CA ARG A 63 34.32 15.86 10.66
C ARG A 63 35.51 15.47 9.80
N GLY A 64 35.30 14.60 8.82
CA GLY A 64 36.35 14.06 7.96
C GLY A 64 36.63 14.90 6.72
N LEU A 65 35.74 15.82 6.35
CA LEU A 65 35.83 16.62 5.13
C LEU A 65 37.17 17.38 5.00
N PRO A 66 37.73 17.98 6.08
CA PRO A 66 39.04 18.64 6.02
C PRO A 66 40.19 17.72 5.60
N THR A 67 40.04 16.40 5.77
CA THR A 67 41.08 15.40 5.46
C THR A 67 40.98 14.85 4.03
N LEU A 68 39.94 15.24 3.28
CA LEU A 68 39.75 14.81 1.90
C LEU A 68 40.76 15.50 0.97
N ARG A 69 41.68 14.69 0.41
CA ARG A 69 42.78 15.17 -0.45
C ARG A 69 42.31 15.57 -1.85
N ASP A 70 41.38 14.80 -2.39
CA ASP A 70 40.85 14.97 -3.74
C ASP A 70 39.33 15.25 -3.65
N PRO A 71 38.90 16.50 -3.93
CA PRO A 71 37.50 16.87 -3.96
C PRO A 71 36.66 16.06 -4.96
N GLU A 72 37.24 15.61 -6.08
CA GLU A 72 36.53 14.79 -7.07
C GLU A 72 36.24 13.37 -6.54
N ALA A 73 37.01 12.91 -5.54
CA ALA A 73 36.82 11.63 -4.88
C ALA A 73 35.73 11.66 -3.79
N PHE A 74 35.12 12.82 -3.50
CA PHE A 74 34.14 12.99 -2.43
C PHE A 74 33.03 11.94 -2.45
N ARG A 75 32.45 11.63 -3.61
CA ARG A 75 31.36 10.66 -3.72
C ARG A 75 31.81 9.24 -3.34
N SER A 76 32.97 8.80 -3.82
CA SER A 76 33.55 7.50 -3.46
C SER A 76 33.91 7.42 -1.99
N TRP A 77 34.43 8.52 -1.43
CA TRP A 77 34.76 8.64 -0.02
C TRP A 77 33.52 8.62 0.89
N LEU A 78 32.47 9.36 0.54
CA LEU A 78 31.16 9.35 1.21
C LEU A 78 30.57 7.94 1.25
N VAL A 79 30.54 7.26 0.10
CA VAL A 79 30.02 5.89 -0.01
C VAL A 79 30.87 4.92 0.81
N ALA A 80 32.19 5.09 0.84
CA ALA A 80 33.08 4.28 1.67
C ALA A 80 32.79 4.44 3.18
N ILE A 81 32.52 5.66 3.64
CA ILE A 81 32.13 5.93 5.04
C ILE A 81 30.80 5.23 5.34
N ALA A 82 29.79 5.39 4.48
CA ALA A 82 28.47 4.78 4.66
C ALA A 82 28.56 3.24 4.73
N VAL A 83 29.31 2.61 3.81
CA VAL A 83 29.53 1.15 3.80
C VAL A 83 30.25 0.68 5.06
N ARG A 84 31.22 1.46 5.55
CA ARG A 84 31.91 1.16 6.81
C ARG A 84 30.96 1.25 8.00
N GLN A 85 30.12 2.28 8.09
CA GLN A 85 29.14 2.40 9.18
C GLN A 85 28.13 1.27 9.21
N VAL A 86 27.63 0.84 8.05
CA VAL A 86 26.77 -0.34 7.94
C VAL A 86 27.47 -1.58 8.48
N ARG A 87 28.72 -1.83 8.07
CA ARG A 87 29.50 -2.99 8.53
C ARG A 87 29.80 -2.96 10.02
N ASP A 88 30.25 -1.82 10.54
CA ASP A 88 30.58 -1.65 11.96
C ASP A 88 29.32 -1.95 12.80
N ARG A 89 28.15 -1.41 12.41
CA ARG A 89 26.89 -1.67 13.11
C ARG A 89 26.45 -3.13 13.05
N GLU A 90 26.60 -3.81 11.92
CA GLU A 90 26.29 -5.22 11.78
C GLU A 90 27.21 -6.12 12.62
N GLN A 91 28.49 -5.74 12.74
CA GLN A 91 29.47 -6.44 13.58
C GLN A 91 29.16 -6.27 15.07
N ASP A 92 28.88 -5.05 15.51
CA ASP A 92 28.51 -4.75 16.90
C ASP A 92 27.24 -5.50 17.31
N ARG A 93 26.24 -5.56 16.43
CA ARG A 93 25.01 -6.32 16.67
C ARG A 93 25.28 -7.81 16.77
N SER A 94 26.09 -8.36 15.86
CA SER A 94 26.46 -9.77 15.88
C SER A 94 27.24 -10.14 17.15
N ALA A 95 28.10 -9.24 17.64
CA ALA A 95 28.82 -9.40 18.89
C ALA A 95 27.88 -9.31 20.11
N THR A 96 26.94 -8.36 20.11
CA THR A 96 25.94 -8.18 21.17
C THR A 96 24.97 -9.35 21.25
N GLN A 97 24.53 -9.88 20.11
CA GLN A 97 23.64 -11.05 20.03
C GLN A 97 24.34 -12.32 20.52
N LYS A 98 25.64 -12.50 20.20
CA LYS A 98 26.46 -13.58 20.75
C LYS A 98 26.64 -13.48 22.27
N ARG A 99 26.76 -12.27 22.83
CA ARG A 99 26.84 -12.04 24.28
C ARG A 99 25.50 -12.22 24.99
N ARG A 100 24.39 -11.88 24.35
CA ARG A 100 23.02 -12.08 24.87
C ARG A 100 22.59 -13.55 24.84
N ALA A 101 23.13 -14.37 23.94
CA ALA A 101 22.84 -15.82 23.92
C ALA A 101 23.29 -16.58 25.19
N ASP A 102 24.15 -15.99 26.03
CA ASP A 102 24.60 -16.56 27.32
C ASP A 102 23.75 -16.11 28.54
N LEU A 103 22.79 -15.20 28.37
CA LEU A 103 21.87 -14.77 29.43
C LEU A 103 20.45 -14.67 28.86
N ASP A 104 19.53 -15.49 29.39
CA ASP A 104 18.12 -15.57 29.01
C ASP A 104 17.55 -14.22 28.55
N THR A 105 17.31 -14.09 27.25
CA THR A 105 16.85 -12.83 26.66
C THR A 105 15.66 -13.02 25.74
N ALA A 106 14.64 -12.21 26.00
CA ALA A 106 13.57 -11.90 25.07
C ALA A 106 14.19 -11.42 23.74
N GLU A 107 13.96 -12.18 22.67
CA GLU A 107 14.38 -11.80 21.33
C GLU A 107 13.62 -10.54 20.89
N GLU A 108 14.36 -9.45 20.72
CA GLU A 108 13.92 -8.23 20.06
C GLU A 108 13.63 -8.56 18.59
N MET A 109 12.35 -8.79 18.27
CA MET A 109 11.89 -9.07 16.91
C MET A 109 12.00 -7.81 16.04
N PRO A 110 12.59 -7.88 14.83
CA PRO A 110 12.69 -6.73 13.93
C PRO A 110 11.30 -6.19 13.57
N ASP A 111 11.13 -4.86 13.64
CA ASP A 111 9.91 -4.16 13.23
C ASP A 111 9.71 -4.26 11.70
N PRO A 112 8.59 -4.83 11.20
CA PRO A 112 8.26 -4.88 9.77
C PRO A 112 8.03 -3.51 9.11
N ALA A 113 7.78 -2.44 9.88
CA ALA A 113 7.71 -1.07 9.37
C ALA A 113 9.11 -0.51 9.04
N SER A 114 10.13 -1.10 9.67
CA SER A 114 11.56 -0.89 9.44
C SER A 114 12.06 -1.86 8.36
N ASP A 115 11.27 -2.19 7.35
CA ASP A 115 11.68 -3.15 6.31
C ASP A 115 11.76 -2.46 4.96
N PHE A 116 12.98 -2.11 4.53
CA PHE A 116 13.19 -1.40 3.26
C PHE A 116 12.72 -2.25 2.06
N ALA A 117 12.80 -3.58 2.15
CA ALA A 117 12.24 -4.47 1.14
C ALA A 117 10.71 -4.38 1.12
N ALA A 118 10.05 -4.33 2.29
CA ALA A 118 8.60 -4.11 2.38
C ALA A 118 8.19 -2.70 1.91
N LEU A 119 8.93 -1.65 2.26
CA LEU A 119 8.72 -0.27 1.78
C LEU A 119 8.94 -0.17 0.25
N THR A 120 9.90 -0.89 -0.31
CA THR A 120 10.12 -0.97 -1.77
C THR A 120 8.98 -1.74 -2.46
N ILE A 121 8.47 -2.81 -1.84
CA ILE A 121 7.28 -3.56 -2.31
C ILE A 121 6.02 -2.67 -2.27
N LEU A 122 5.82 -1.92 -1.19
CA LEU A 122 4.65 -1.07 -0.93
C LEU A 122 4.64 0.22 -1.77
N ARG A 123 5.82 0.78 -2.09
CA ARG A 123 5.93 2.13 -2.69
C ARG A 123 6.09 2.12 -4.22
N LEU A 124 6.30 0.95 -4.84
CA LEU A 124 6.58 0.84 -6.28
C LEU A 124 5.74 -0.22 -7.05
N GLY A 125 4.78 -0.89 -6.42
CA GLY A 125 3.79 -1.76 -7.08
C GLY A 125 4.28 -2.81 -8.03
N LEU A 126 5.33 -3.42 -7.55
CA LEU A 126 6.09 -4.29 -8.37
C LEU A 126 5.32 -5.61 -8.59
N THR A 127 5.39 -6.16 -9.82
CA THR A 127 4.79 -7.47 -10.20
C THR A 127 5.16 -8.59 -9.20
N ASP A 128 4.45 -9.71 -9.16
CA ASP A 128 4.74 -10.84 -8.24
C ASP A 128 6.25 -11.19 -8.20
N GLN A 129 6.93 -11.12 -9.35
CA GLN A 129 8.36 -11.39 -9.48
C GLN A 129 9.28 -10.40 -8.75
N ARG A 130 8.84 -9.17 -8.57
CA ARG A 130 9.59 -8.12 -7.91
C ARG A 130 9.30 -8.08 -6.41
N ARG A 131 8.14 -8.56 -5.96
CA ARG A 131 7.94 -8.93 -4.54
C ARG A 131 8.90 -10.03 -4.13
N GLU A 132 9.10 -11.04 -4.98
CA GLU A 132 10.09 -12.08 -4.73
C GLU A 132 11.53 -11.52 -4.67
N VAL A 133 11.86 -10.47 -5.43
CA VAL A 133 13.17 -9.78 -5.33
C VAL A 133 13.34 -9.22 -3.92
N ALA A 134 12.36 -8.48 -3.43
CA ALA A 134 12.42 -7.88 -2.10
C ALA A 134 12.44 -8.95 -0.98
N GLU A 135 11.67 -10.04 -1.10
CA GLU A 135 11.77 -11.17 -0.17
C GLU A 135 13.14 -11.86 -0.22
N ALA A 136 13.75 -11.97 -1.42
CA ALA A 136 15.03 -12.62 -1.64
C ALA A 136 16.22 -11.84 -1.05
N THR A 137 16.11 -10.52 -0.82
CA THR A 137 17.20 -9.75 -0.18
C THR A 137 17.46 -10.25 1.24
N ARG A 138 16.42 -10.72 1.95
CA ARG A 138 16.53 -11.26 3.31
C ARG A 138 17.33 -12.57 3.36
N TRP A 139 17.47 -13.24 2.22
CA TRP A 139 18.27 -14.44 2.10
C TRP A 139 19.73 -14.15 1.80
N LEU A 140 20.14 -12.91 1.56
CA LEU A 140 21.55 -12.59 1.29
C LEU A 140 22.33 -12.37 2.59
N ASP A 141 23.64 -12.63 2.52
CA ASP A 141 24.55 -12.35 3.63
C ASP A 141 24.72 -10.83 3.78
N ALA A 142 25.10 -10.37 4.97
CA ALA A 142 25.31 -8.94 5.28
C ALA A 142 26.14 -8.20 4.21
N ASP A 143 27.30 -8.76 3.85
CA ASP A 143 28.18 -8.21 2.82
C ASP A 143 27.52 -8.13 1.43
N ASP A 144 26.71 -9.13 1.07
CA ASP A 144 26.02 -9.18 -0.23
C ASP A 144 24.83 -8.21 -0.26
N ARG A 145 24.17 -7.93 0.87
CA ARG A 145 23.13 -6.89 0.97
C ARG A 145 23.71 -5.49 0.79
N GLY A 146 24.86 -5.21 1.42
CA GLY A 146 25.61 -3.98 1.19
C GLY A 146 26.04 -3.83 -0.27
N LEU A 147 26.57 -4.90 -0.87
CA LEU A 147 26.97 -4.93 -2.27
C LEU A 147 25.78 -4.75 -3.23
N LEU A 148 24.62 -5.35 -2.93
CA LEU A 148 23.37 -5.18 -3.67
C LEU A 148 22.91 -3.71 -3.65
N ALA A 149 23.01 -3.03 -2.50
CA ALA A 149 22.68 -1.61 -2.39
C ALA A 149 23.56 -0.73 -3.28
N LEU A 150 24.87 -0.99 -3.30
CA LEU A 150 25.81 -0.25 -4.15
C LEU A 150 25.61 -0.52 -5.64
N TRP A 151 25.45 -1.78 -6.02
CA TRP A 151 25.21 -2.16 -7.42
C TRP A 151 23.87 -1.59 -7.93
N TRP A 152 22.85 -1.51 -7.07
CA TRP A 152 21.59 -0.85 -7.44
C TRP A 152 21.80 0.60 -7.86
N LEU A 153 22.56 1.35 -7.05
CA LEU A 153 22.87 2.75 -7.33
C LEU A 153 23.65 2.89 -8.63
N GLU A 154 24.54 1.93 -8.91
CA GLU A 154 25.25 1.85 -10.18
C GLU A 154 24.31 1.66 -11.37
N GLU A 155 23.37 0.72 -11.31
CA GLU A 155 22.39 0.49 -12.40
C GLU A 155 21.45 1.68 -12.61
N THR A 156 21.11 2.41 -11.55
CA THR A 156 20.30 3.64 -11.66
C THR A 156 21.11 4.83 -12.19
N GLY A 157 22.43 4.68 -12.37
CA GLY A 157 23.33 5.75 -12.81
C GLY A 157 23.71 6.75 -11.72
N GLU A 158 23.35 6.47 -10.47
CA GLU A 158 23.70 7.26 -9.29
C GLU A 158 25.13 6.98 -8.84
N LEU A 159 25.72 5.83 -9.18
CA LEU A 159 27.08 5.49 -8.79
C LEU A 159 27.88 5.03 -10.02
N ARG A 160 29.16 5.41 -10.11
CA ARG A 160 30.04 4.83 -11.14
C ARG A 160 30.65 3.54 -10.61
N ARG A 161 31.03 2.62 -11.51
CA ARG A 161 31.75 1.39 -11.14
C ARG A 161 33.04 1.67 -10.37
N THR A 162 33.71 2.79 -10.66
CA THR A 162 34.91 3.26 -9.94
C THR A 162 34.60 3.59 -8.49
N ASP A 163 33.46 4.23 -8.24
CA ASP A 163 33.05 4.67 -6.92
C ASP A 163 32.63 3.45 -6.06
N LEU A 164 31.92 2.49 -6.66
CA LEU A 164 31.60 1.20 -6.03
C LEU A 164 32.87 0.41 -5.67
N ALA A 165 33.81 0.30 -6.60
CA ALA A 165 35.06 -0.42 -6.40
C ALA A 165 35.91 0.23 -5.30
N GLY A 166 36.02 1.56 -5.32
CA GLY A 166 36.71 2.36 -4.32
C GLY A 166 36.11 2.18 -2.92
N ALA A 167 34.78 2.22 -2.79
CA ALA A 167 34.09 2.03 -1.52
C ALA A 167 34.32 0.64 -0.90
N LEU A 168 34.51 -0.38 -1.74
CA LEU A 168 34.81 -1.74 -1.29
C LEU A 168 36.32 -1.99 -1.07
N GLY A 169 37.19 -1.04 -1.45
CA GLY A 169 38.64 -1.22 -1.45
C GLY A 169 39.11 -2.27 -2.47
N LEU A 170 38.41 -2.40 -3.60
CA LEU A 170 38.67 -3.42 -4.62
C LEU A 170 39.06 -2.80 -5.96
N SER A 171 39.75 -3.58 -6.80
CA SER A 171 39.90 -3.24 -8.21
C SER A 171 38.55 -3.35 -8.94
N GLY A 172 38.36 -2.59 -10.03
CA GLY A 172 37.14 -2.66 -10.84
C GLY A 172 36.81 -4.08 -11.32
N ARG A 173 37.84 -4.87 -11.67
CA ARG A 173 37.69 -6.27 -12.08
C ARG A 173 37.21 -7.16 -10.93
N HIS A 174 37.76 -7.00 -9.73
CA HIS A 174 37.33 -7.76 -8.55
C HIS A 174 35.92 -7.36 -8.11
N ALA A 175 35.57 -6.07 -8.18
CA ALA A 175 34.23 -5.57 -7.90
C ALA A 175 33.20 -6.18 -8.87
N ALA A 176 33.51 -6.25 -10.17
CA ALA A 176 32.64 -6.88 -11.17
C ALA A 176 32.36 -8.36 -10.86
N VAL A 177 33.39 -9.13 -10.49
CA VAL A 177 33.24 -10.54 -10.10
C VAL A 177 32.38 -10.69 -8.85
N ARG A 178 32.56 -9.85 -7.83
CA ARG A 178 31.72 -9.89 -6.62
C ARG A 178 30.26 -9.56 -6.93
N VAL A 179 30.01 -8.53 -7.75
CA VAL A 179 28.65 -8.18 -8.19
C VAL A 179 28.00 -9.35 -8.92
N GLN A 180 28.71 -9.99 -9.85
CA GLN A 180 28.18 -11.15 -10.58
C GLN A 180 27.82 -12.31 -9.64
N ARG A 181 28.66 -12.63 -8.66
CA ARG A 181 28.36 -13.67 -7.66
C ARG A 181 27.16 -13.33 -6.80
N MET A 182 27.05 -12.06 -6.37
CA MET A 182 25.89 -11.58 -5.61
C MET A 182 24.60 -11.68 -6.44
N LYS A 183 24.64 -11.32 -7.73
CA LYS A 183 23.51 -11.49 -8.66
C LYS A 183 23.04 -12.94 -8.74
N GLU A 184 23.98 -13.88 -8.85
CA GLU A 184 23.69 -15.32 -8.87
C GLU A 184 23.06 -15.80 -7.56
N GLN A 185 23.58 -15.36 -6.41
CA GLN A 185 22.97 -15.65 -5.11
C GLN A 185 21.56 -15.08 -5.01
N MET A 186 21.33 -13.86 -5.51
CA MET A 186 20.04 -13.21 -5.51
C MET A 186 19.02 -13.96 -6.37
N GLN A 187 19.40 -14.41 -7.56
CA GLN A 187 18.52 -15.20 -8.42
C GLN A 187 18.19 -16.57 -7.79
N LEU A 188 19.16 -17.20 -7.13
CA LEU A 188 18.94 -18.43 -6.38
C LEU A 188 17.97 -18.22 -5.21
N ALA A 189 18.16 -17.15 -4.43
CA ALA A 189 17.27 -16.78 -3.33
C ALA A 189 15.84 -16.52 -3.80
N ARG A 190 15.65 -15.84 -4.93
CA ARG A 190 14.31 -15.63 -5.54
C ARG A 190 13.63 -16.95 -5.91
N THR A 191 14.41 -17.89 -6.45
CA THR A 191 13.90 -19.22 -6.78
C THR A 191 13.43 -19.95 -5.52
N ILE A 192 14.19 -19.84 -4.42
CA ILE A 192 13.82 -20.40 -3.11
C ILE A 192 12.54 -19.76 -2.58
N VAL A 193 12.44 -18.43 -2.58
CA VAL A 193 11.23 -17.69 -2.14
C VAL A 193 9.99 -18.18 -2.88
N ARG A 194 10.06 -18.28 -4.20
CA ARG A 194 8.94 -18.75 -5.02
C ARG A 194 8.59 -20.21 -4.75
N ALA A 195 9.60 -21.08 -4.60
CA ALA A 195 9.39 -22.48 -4.28
C ALA A 195 8.72 -22.65 -2.91
N LEU A 196 9.16 -21.91 -1.90
CA LEU A 196 8.55 -21.89 -0.56
C LEU A 196 7.10 -21.36 -0.59
N GLY A 197 6.82 -20.33 -1.39
CA GLY A 197 5.46 -19.83 -1.61
C GLY A 197 4.53 -20.87 -2.28
N SER A 198 5.10 -21.90 -2.89
CA SER A 198 4.39 -23.01 -3.55
C SER A 198 4.61 -24.35 -2.84
N ALA A 199 5.11 -24.37 -1.60
CA ALA A 199 5.59 -25.58 -0.91
C ALA A 199 4.54 -26.71 -0.81
N ALA A 200 3.24 -26.38 -0.86
CA ALA A 200 2.17 -27.37 -0.93
C ALA A 200 2.25 -28.31 -2.15
N ARG A 201 3.05 -27.98 -3.17
CA ARG A 201 3.27 -28.77 -4.38
C ARG A 201 4.45 -29.74 -4.28
N CYS A 202 5.23 -29.71 -3.20
CA CYS A 202 6.38 -30.60 -3.00
C CYS A 202 6.44 -31.09 -1.55
N ALA A 203 6.17 -32.38 -1.33
CA ALA A 203 6.14 -32.98 0.00
C ALA A 203 7.51 -32.95 0.70
N GLU A 204 8.61 -33.09 -0.06
CA GLU A 204 9.98 -33.03 0.48
C GLU A 204 10.36 -31.60 0.90
N LEU A 205 9.98 -30.57 0.12
CA LEU A 205 10.19 -29.19 0.54
C LEU A 205 9.37 -28.86 1.79
N LEU A 206 8.11 -29.32 1.83
CA LEU A 206 7.24 -29.13 2.98
C LEU A 206 7.82 -29.79 4.26
N SER A 207 8.35 -31.01 4.15
CA SER A 207 9.00 -31.68 5.28
C SER A 207 10.28 -30.97 5.73
N MET A 208 11.07 -30.41 4.79
CA MET A 208 12.23 -29.59 5.13
C MET A 208 11.86 -28.32 5.90
N THR A 209 10.69 -27.73 5.64
CA THR A 209 10.22 -26.53 6.36
C THR A 209 9.73 -26.80 7.77
N TRP A 210 9.44 -28.05 8.14
CA TRP A 210 8.90 -28.39 9.46
C TRP A 210 9.86 -28.03 10.61
N ASN A 211 11.15 -28.20 10.39
CA ASN A 211 12.20 -27.87 11.38
C ASN A 211 12.81 -26.49 11.16
N TRP A 212 12.22 -25.68 10.29
CA TRP A 212 12.69 -24.33 10.00
C TRP A 212 11.94 -23.33 10.89
N ASP A 213 12.69 -22.50 11.60
CA ASP A 213 12.20 -21.39 12.43
C ASP A 213 11.56 -20.25 11.62
N GLY A 214 11.47 -20.39 10.30
CA GLY A 214 10.94 -19.39 9.38
C GLY A 214 11.88 -18.21 9.13
N LYS A 215 13.09 -18.21 9.70
CA LYS A 215 14.07 -17.12 9.53
C LYS A 215 15.02 -17.43 8.36
N PRO A 216 15.09 -16.61 7.30
CA PRO A 216 16.07 -16.77 6.24
C PRO A 216 17.50 -16.75 6.80
N SER A 217 18.34 -17.71 6.39
CA SER A 217 19.74 -17.77 6.80
C SER A 217 20.62 -18.38 5.72
N PRO A 218 21.95 -18.17 5.76
CA PRO A 218 22.87 -18.75 4.77
C PRO A 218 22.85 -20.29 4.79
N LEU A 219 22.63 -20.88 5.97
CA LEU A 219 22.54 -22.32 6.15
C LEU A 219 21.27 -22.88 5.49
N TRP A 220 20.12 -22.25 5.75
CA TRP A 220 18.85 -22.62 5.12
C TRP A 220 18.84 -22.32 3.62
N ARG A 221 19.47 -21.22 3.18
CA ARG A 221 19.67 -20.91 1.75
C ARG A 221 20.37 -22.06 1.04
N LYS A 222 21.48 -22.57 1.59
CA LYS A 222 22.22 -23.71 1.04
C LYS A 222 21.37 -24.99 1.00
N ARG A 223 20.61 -25.26 2.07
CA ARG A 223 19.76 -26.46 2.17
C ARG A 223 18.63 -26.44 1.14
N PHE A 224 17.88 -25.35 1.05
CA PHE A 224 16.81 -25.20 0.05
C PHE A 224 17.36 -25.11 -1.36
N ALA A 225 18.51 -24.46 -1.58
CA ALA A 225 19.15 -24.41 -2.89
C ALA A 225 19.49 -25.82 -3.42
N ARG A 226 19.97 -26.72 -2.57
CA ARG A 226 20.26 -28.11 -2.96
C ARG A 226 18.99 -28.81 -3.44
N HIS A 227 17.90 -28.66 -2.69
CA HIS A 227 16.61 -29.26 -3.04
C HIS A 227 16.04 -28.67 -4.33
N VAL A 228 15.97 -27.34 -4.44
CA VAL A 228 15.42 -26.64 -5.63
C VAL A 228 16.17 -27.02 -6.91
N ARG A 229 17.48 -27.30 -6.85
CA ARG A 229 18.25 -27.78 -8.02
C ARG A 229 17.99 -29.24 -8.39
N GLY A 230 17.69 -30.09 -7.40
CA GLY A 230 17.50 -31.53 -7.61
C GLY A 230 16.04 -31.96 -7.81
N CYS A 231 15.07 -31.13 -7.44
CA CYS A 231 13.65 -31.44 -7.50
C CYS A 231 13.01 -30.96 -8.81
N ALA A 232 12.31 -31.85 -9.51
CA ALA A 232 11.63 -31.54 -10.77
C ALA A 232 10.50 -30.50 -10.61
N ASP A 233 9.81 -30.48 -9.45
CA ASP A 233 8.71 -29.54 -9.20
C ASP A 233 9.22 -28.19 -8.71
N CYS A 234 10.15 -28.19 -7.74
CA CYS A 234 10.71 -26.96 -7.19
C CYS A 234 11.66 -26.27 -8.17
N GLY A 235 12.40 -27.01 -8.99
CA GLY A 235 13.29 -26.48 -10.02
C GLY A 235 12.54 -25.69 -11.10
N ARG A 236 11.28 -26.06 -11.41
CA ARG A 236 10.41 -25.30 -12.32
C ARG A 236 10.01 -23.93 -11.78
N SER A 237 10.13 -23.68 -10.47
CA SER A 237 9.94 -22.34 -9.90
C SER A 237 10.88 -21.31 -10.52
N GLY A 238 12.04 -21.75 -11.02
CA GLY A 238 12.99 -20.91 -11.75
C GLY A 238 12.50 -20.40 -13.10
N GLN A 239 11.52 -21.07 -13.71
CA GLN A 239 11.11 -20.80 -15.09
C GLN A 239 10.26 -19.53 -15.20
N GLY A 240 10.44 -18.81 -16.31
CA GLY A 240 9.70 -17.57 -16.59
C GLY A 240 10.08 -16.38 -15.72
N MET A 241 11.13 -16.48 -14.88
CA MET A 241 11.65 -15.33 -14.13
C MET A 241 12.38 -14.36 -15.05
N LEU A 242 12.03 -13.08 -14.95
CA LEU A 242 12.84 -12.01 -15.51
C LEU A 242 14.17 -11.91 -14.75
N PRO A 243 15.30 -11.65 -15.46
CA PRO A 243 16.56 -11.33 -14.82
C PRO A 243 16.40 -10.17 -13.85
N ILE A 244 17.08 -10.24 -12.70
CA ILE A 244 17.00 -9.19 -11.67
C ILE A 244 17.27 -7.81 -12.27
N ASP A 245 18.28 -7.66 -13.12
CA ASP A 245 18.66 -6.39 -13.78
C ASP A 245 17.47 -5.69 -14.47
N ARG A 246 16.62 -6.46 -15.17
CA ARG A 246 15.42 -5.93 -15.84
C ARG A 246 14.29 -5.61 -14.88
N LEU A 247 14.28 -6.24 -13.72
CA LEU A 247 13.32 -5.96 -12.65
C LEU A 247 13.68 -4.69 -11.89
N LEU A 248 14.96 -4.32 -11.82
CA LEU A 248 15.44 -3.13 -11.10
C LEU A 248 15.46 -1.86 -11.97
N ALA A 249 15.53 -2.00 -13.30
CA ALA A 249 15.45 -0.89 -14.22
C ALA A 249 14.15 -0.07 -14.02
N GLY A 250 14.31 1.23 -13.77
CA GLY A 250 13.19 2.19 -13.62
C GLY A 250 12.64 2.37 -12.21
N ILE A 251 13.35 1.91 -11.17
CA ILE A 251 12.97 2.18 -9.77
C ILE A 251 13.68 3.45 -9.26
N PRO A 252 12.95 4.53 -8.94
CA PRO A 252 13.54 5.74 -8.38
C PRO A 252 14.09 5.52 -6.96
N LEU A 253 14.99 6.40 -6.52
CA LEU A 253 15.45 6.45 -5.13
C LEU A 253 14.26 6.65 -4.19
N VAL A 254 14.35 6.05 -2.99
CA VAL A 254 13.33 6.28 -1.97
C VAL A 254 13.55 7.68 -1.42
N PRO A 255 12.52 8.56 -1.44
CA PRO A 255 12.65 9.91 -0.89
C PRO A 255 12.84 9.83 0.62
N VAL A 256 13.75 10.65 1.14
CA VAL A 256 14.01 10.79 2.57
C VAL A 256 12.71 11.27 3.26
N PRO A 257 12.24 10.62 4.34
CA PRO A 257 11.05 11.06 5.05
C PRO A 257 11.19 12.52 5.52
N ALA A 258 10.16 13.35 5.33
CA ALA A 258 10.21 14.77 5.70
C ALA A 258 10.51 15.01 7.19
N GLY A 259 10.08 14.10 8.07
CA GLY A 259 10.38 14.14 9.50
C GLY A 259 11.84 13.85 9.85
N PHE A 260 12.57 13.11 9.00
CA PHE A 260 13.99 12.80 9.20
C PHE A 260 14.84 14.07 9.16
N VAL A 261 14.60 14.92 8.14
CA VAL A 261 15.28 16.21 7.97
C VAL A 261 14.92 17.17 9.12
N LEU A 262 13.65 17.19 9.53
CA LEU A 262 13.14 18.09 10.57
C LEU A 262 13.53 17.71 12.01
N GLN A 263 13.82 16.45 12.29
CA GLN A 263 14.23 15.99 13.63
C GLN A 263 15.75 16.05 13.85
N HIS A 264 16.56 15.85 12.80
CA HIS A 264 18.01 15.69 12.96
C HIS A 264 18.83 16.94 12.57
N PHE A 265 18.21 17.93 11.93
CA PHE A 265 18.87 19.19 11.53
C PHE A 265 18.33 20.44 12.26
N GLN A 266 17.67 20.27 13.41
CA GLN A 266 17.17 21.38 14.25
C GLN A 266 18.28 22.30 14.80
N SER A 267 19.54 21.91 14.64
CA SER A 267 20.71 22.70 14.99
C SER A 267 21.34 23.48 13.82
N ILE A 268 20.73 23.48 12.62
CA ILE A 268 21.22 24.24 11.47
C ILE A 268 20.38 25.53 11.27
N PRO A 269 21.01 26.71 11.09
CA PRO A 269 20.29 27.99 10.96
C PRO A 269 19.30 28.05 9.78
N PRO A 270 18.29 28.95 9.84
CA PRO A 270 17.06 28.91 9.03
C PRO A 270 17.23 29.02 7.51
N ALA A 271 18.41 29.39 7.00
CA ALA A 271 18.70 29.38 5.57
C ALA A 271 18.80 27.97 4.97
N ALA A 272 19.16 26.96 5.77
CA ALA A 272 19.27 25.56 5.31
C ALA A 272 17.93 24.83 5.27
N SER A 273 16.93 25.25 6.06
CA SER A 273 15.60 24.62 6.01
C SER A 273 14.84 24.93 4.72
N GLU A 274 15.09 26.10 4.11
CA GLU A 274 14.50 26.47 2.82
C GLU A 274 15.15 25.70 1.65
N ALA A 275 16.47 25.46 1.69
CA ALA A 275 17.17 24.66 0.68
C ALA A 275 16.75 23.18 0.72
N ALA A 276 16.64 22.59 1.92
CA ALA A 276 16.16 21.22 2.10
C ALA A 276 14.67 21.06 1.73
N ALA A 277 13.83 22.07 1.99
CA ALA A 277 12.45 22.11 1.52
C ALA A 277 12.36 22.25 -0.01
N HIS A 278 13.29 22.96 -0.64
CA HIS A 278 13.37 23.07 -2.11
C HIS A 278 13.80 21.77 -2.78
N ALA A 279 14.79 21.06 -2.23
CA ALA A 279 15.23 19.74 -2.73
C ALA A 279 14.09 18.69 -2.69
N ALA A 280 13.17 18.80 -1.73
CA ALA A 280 11.97 17.95 -1.63
C ALA A 280 10.89 18.24 -2.70
N SER A 281 11.03 19.30 -3.50
CA SER A 281 9.96 19.82 -4.38
C SER A 281 10.24 19.79 -5.89
N HIS A 282 11.38 19.27 -6.37
CA HIS A 282 11.68 19.22 -7.81
C HIS A 282 11.18 17.93 -8.50
N LEU A 283 10.01 18.02 -9.15
CA LEU A 283 9.61 17.17 -10.28
C LEU A 283 9.81 17.95 -11.59
N PRO A 284 10.45 17.39 -12.65
CA PRO A 284 10.51 18.07 -13.94
C PRO A 284 9.17 17.94 -14.70
N PRO A 285 8.68 19.00 -15.37
CA PRO A 285 7.55 18.89 -16.28
C PRO A 285 7.95 18.08 -17.53
N GLY A 286 7.12 17.11 -17.91
CA GLY A 286 7.34 16.24 -19.07
C GLY A 286 7.40 17.04 -20.37
N ARG A 287 8.53 16.95 -21.08
CA ARG A 287 8.69 17.46 -22.45
C ARG A 287 8.17 16.42 -23.45
N SER A 288 7.06 16.73 -24.10
CA SER A 288 6.74 16.21 -25.43
C SER A 288 7.62 16.93 -26.47
N GLY A 289 8.54 16.20 -27.10
CA GLY A 289 9.36 16.71 -28.18
C GLY A 289 8.74 16.43 -29.54
N VAL A 290 8.73 17.44 -30.43
CA VAL A 290 8.77 17.24 -31.88
C VAL A 290 9.73 18.27 -32.47
N HIS A 291 10.67 17.78 -33.27
CA HIS A 291 11.71 18.51 -33.98
C HIS A 291 11.15 19.35 -35.14
N ARG A 292 11.80 20.49 -35.44
CA ARG A 292 12.37 20.75 -36.77
C ARG A 292 13.39 21.88 -36.75
N ALA A 293 14.44 21.69 -37.55
CA ALA A 293 15.60 22.54 -37.75
C ALA A 293 15.28 23.81 -38.56
N ALA A 294 16.05 24.88 -38.37
CA ALA A 294 17.02 25.39 -39.37
C ALA A 294 17.46 26.86 -39.10
N HIS A 295 18.75 27.11 -39.34
CA HIS A 295 19.45 28.36 -39.72
C HIS A 295 19.74 29.52 -38.75
N ALA A 296 20.87 30.18 -39.08
CA ALA A 296 21.48 31.44 -38.64
C ALA A 296 22.50 31.32 -37.48
N VAL A 297 23.83 31.47 -37.64
CA VAL A 297 24.70 32.51 -38.26
C VAL A 297 24.58 33.89 -37.59
N ARG A 298 25.69 34.23 -36.91
CA ARG A 298 26.29 35.55 -36.60
C ARG A 298 25.69 36.50 -35.55
N ASP A 299 26.68 36.97 -34.77
CA ASP A 299 26.91 38.32 -34.23
C ASP A 299 26.38 38.73 -32.83
N ARG A 300 27.40 38.92 -31.97
CA ARG A 300 27.56 39.77 -30.78
C ARG A 300 27.37 41.28 -31.12
N PRO A 301 27.55 42.24 -30.17
CA PRO A 301 27.04 42.37 -28.79
C PRO A 301 26.58 43.84 -28.50
N ARG A 302 26.18 44.17 -27.24
CA ARG A 302 26.65 45.34 -26.42
C ARG A 302 25.59 45.94 -25.45
N GLY A 303 26.10 46.36 -24.27
CA GLY A 303 25.55 47.34 -23.30
C GLY A 303 24.63 46.71 -22.24
N VAL A 304 24.89 46.62 -20.94
CA VAL A 304 25.61 47.43 -19.92
C VAL A 304 25.07 48.87 -19.75
N LEU A 305 24.22 49.06 -18.74
CA LEU A 305 24.22 50.14 -17.72
C LEU A 305 23.13 49.78 -16.67
N SER A 306 23.50 49.28 -15.48
CA SER A 306 23.67 50.00 -14.20
C SER A 306 22.40 50.63 -13.63
N VAL A 307 21.87 50.06 -12.54
CA VAL A 307 21.87 50.61 -11.16
C VAL A 307 20.72 51.58 -10.88
N LEU A 308 19.84 51.22 -9.93
CA LEU A 308 19.58 52.03 -8.73
C LEU A 308 18.82 51.23 -7.68
N SER A 309 19.15 51.55 -6.44
CA SER A 309 18.93 50.81 -5.20
C SER A 309 18.07 51.62 -4.21
N ARG A 310 17.47 50.91 -3.23
CA ARG A 310 16.92 51.39 -1.93
C ARG A 310 15.60 52.18 -2.02
N GLY A 311 14.60 52.03 -1.14
CA GLY A 311 14.53 51.51 0.23
C GLY A 311 13.06 51.49 0.73
N PRO A 312 12.78 51.52 2.04
CA PRO A 312 11.89 50.57 2.73
C PRO A 312 10.53 51.14 3.18
N VAL A 313 9.53 50.29 3.46
CA VAL A 313 8.48 50.57 4.46
C VAL A 313 7.99 49.26 5.11
N ALA A 314 8.00 49.23 6.44
CA ALA A 314 7.47 48.17 7.30
C ALA A 314 5.96 48.34 7.54
N GLY A 315 5.23 47.25 7.78
CA GLY A 315 3.89 47.32 8.40
C GLY A 315 2.92 46.18 8.13
N THR A 316 3.01 45.13 8.97
CA THR A 316 1.92 44.30 9.54
C THR A 316 0.90 43.54 8.67
N ALA A 317 0.69 42.28 9.11
CA ALA A 317 -0.55 41.52 9.22
C ALA A 317 -0.71 40.28 8.31
N ALA A 318 -1.05 39.18 8.99
CA ALA A 318 -1.28 37.84 8.48
C ALA A 318 -2.52 37.74 7.58
N ALA A 319 -2.42 36.96 6.49
CA ALA A 319 -3.41 35.99 6.01
C ALA A 319 -2.99 35.51 4.62
N GLY A 320 -3.13 34.21 4.37
CA GLY A 320 -2.73 33.58 3.12
C GLY A 320 -3.58 34.00 1.91
N VAL A 321 -3.06 33.73 0.71
CA VAL A 321 -3.83 33.37 -0.48
C VAL A 321 -2.91 32.60 -1.41
N ALA A 322 -3.40 31.41 -1.81
CA ALA A 322 -2.86 30.61 -2.90
C ALA A 322 -3.06 31.34 -4.23
N ALA A 323 -1.99 31.52 -5.00
CA ALA A 323 -2.07 32.06 -6.35
C ALA A 323 -2.60 30.97 -7.31
N VAL A 324 -3.85 31.16 -7.73
CA VAL A 324 -4.48 30.52 -8.88
C VAL A 324 -3.99 31.23 -10.14
N VAL A 325 -3.45 30.49 -11.11
CA VAL A 325 -3.34 30.96 -12.50
C VAL A 325 -4.35 30.17 -13.34
N VAL A 326 -5.39 30.89 -13.78
CA VAL A 326 -6.33 30.47 -14.82
C VAL A 326 -5.74 30.83 -16.17
N VAL A 327 -5.68 29.86 -17.09
CA VAL A 327 -5.73 30.11 -18.54
C VAL A 327 -6.73 29.13 -19.13
N GLY A 328 -7.84 29.66 -19.65
CA GLY A 328 -8.82 28.92 -20.44
C GLY A 328 -8.51 28.97 -21.94
N VAL A 329 -9.50 28.51 -22.75
CA VAL A 329 -9.59 28.50 -24.24
C VAL A 329 -9.08 27.18 -24.86
N LEU A 330 -9.80 26.45 -25.73
CA LEU A 330 -11.16 26.47 -26.30
C LEU A 330 -11.40 25.07 -26.94
N VAL A 331 -12.65 24.63 -27.03
CA VAL A 331 -13.07 23.38 -27.70
C VAL A 331 -13.18 23.60 -29.20
N ALA A 332 -12.63 22.68 -30.02
CA ALA A 332 -13.11 22.43 -31.38
C ALA A 332 -12.83 20.97 -31.81
N ALA A 333 -13.79 20.41 -32.52
CA ALA A 333 -13.96 19.00 -32.88
C ALA A 333 -12.93 18.47 -33.90
N ASN A 334 -12.65 17.16 -33.86
CA ASN A 334 -12.53 16.35 -35.08
C ASN A 334 -12.65 14.83 -34.82
N ARG A 335 -13.34 14.17 -35.75
CA ARG A 335 -13.63 12.72 -35.80
C ARG A 335 -12.36 11.87 -36.01
N PRO A 336 -12.32 10.60 -35.54
CA PRO A 336 -11.24 9.68 -35.87
C PRO A 336 -11.39 9.10 -37.29
N PRO A 337 -10.28 8.83 -38.01
CA PRO A 337 -10.31 8.19 -39.31
C PRO A 337 -10.46 6.66 -39.21
N GLN A 338 -11.13 6.08 -40.20
CA GLN A 338 -11.31 4.64 -40.41
C GLN A 338 -9.98 3.97 -40.79
N VAL A 339 -9.78 2.73 -40.32
CA VAL A 339 -8.71 1.82 -40.77
C VAL A 339 -9.32 0.84 -41.80
N PRO A 340 -8.65 0.55 -42.94
CA PRO A 340 -9.20 -0.32 -43.99
C PRO A 340 -9.06 -1.81 -43.63
N SER A 341 -10.06 -2.59 -44.06
CA SER A 341 -10.09 -4.04 -44.05
C SER A 341 -8.99 -4.66 -44.92
N ALA A 342 -8.30 -5.68 -44.41
CA ALA A 342 -7.52 -6.61 -45.20
C ALA A 342 -8.19 -7.99 -45.16
N GLN A 343 -8.59 -8.46 -46.35
CA GLN A 343 -9.05 -9.83 -46.62
C GLN A 343 -7.85 -10.78 -46.74
N GLY A 344 -8.04 -12.05 -46.33
CA GLY A 344 -7.03 -13.10 -46.49
C GLY A 344 -7.49 -14.49 -46.04
N VAL A 345 -8.30 -15.13 -46.89
CA VAL A 345 -8.37 -16.56 -47.29
C VAL A 345 -8.27 -17.68 -46.22
N ALA A 346 -9.29 -18.53 -46.21
CA ALA A 346 -9.41 -19.81 -45.50
C ALA A 346 -8.97 -21.03 -46.36
N PRO A 347 -8.86 -22.22 -45.74
CA PRO A 347 -9.45 -23.41 -46.36
C PRO A 347 -10.38 -24.23 -45.42
N GLN A 348 -11.34 -24.89 -46.07
CA GLN A 348 -12.42 -25.81 -45.61
C GLN A 348 -11.85 -27.11 -44.99
N ALA A 349 -12.58 -27.98 -44.26
CA ALA A 349 -13.88 -28.64 -44.48
C ALA A 349 -14.30 -29.36 -43.16
N ALA A 350 -15.46 -29.98 -42.91
CA ALA A 350 -16.68 -30.33 -43.64
C ALA A 350 -17.81 -30.53 -42.61
N SER A 351 -19.06 -30.37 -43.04
CA SER A 351 -20.29 -30.55 -42.25
C SER A 351 -21.12 -31.69 -42.84
N THR A 352 -21.82 -32.45 -42.01
CA THR A 352 -22.96 -33.30 -42.40
C THR A 352 -24.19 -32.96 -41.55
N ALA A 353 -25.36 -33.10 -42.17
CA ALA A 353 -26.62 -32.42 -41.86
C ALA A 353 -27.68 -33.33 -41.22
N LEU A 354 -28.49 -32.73 -40.33
CA LEU A 354 -29.98 -32.73 -40.15
C LEU A 354 -30.80 -34.05 -40.20
N PRO A 355 -31.96 -34.20 -39.47
CA PRO A 355 -33.15 -33.34 -39.62
C PRO A 355 -34.05 -33.09 -38.36
N PRO A 356 -35.19 -32.35 -38.48
CA PRO A 356 -35.93 -31.74 -37.35
C PRO A 356 -37.43 -32.13 -37.14
N LYS A 357 -37.93 -31.83 -35.91
CA LYS A 357 -39.32 -31.49 -35.43
C LYS A 357 -40.45 -32.58 -35.49
N PRO A 358 -41.54 -32.52 -34.66
CA PRO A 358 -42.44 -31.36 -34.48
C PRO A 358 -43.05 -31.07 -33.06
N SER A 359 -43.89 -30.03 -33.05
CA SER A 359 -44.56 -29.22 -31.99
C SER A 359 -45.56 -29.91 -31.02
N PRO A 360 -46.05 -29.17 -29.97
CA PRO A 360 -47.06 -29.63 -29.01
C PRO A 360 -48.49 -29.05 -29.20
N SER A 361 -49.51 -29.79 -28.76
CA SER A 361 -50.91 -29.40 -28.44
C SER A 361 -51.61 -30.62 -27.81
N ALA A 362 -52.63 -30.60 -26.95
CA ALA A 362 -53.36 -29.61 -26.15
C ALA A 362 -54.26 -30.38 -25.14
N SER A 363 -54.60 -29.76 -23.99
CA SER A 363 -55.85 -29.85 -23.16
C SER A 363 -56.48 -31.23 -22.78
N VAL A 364 -56.94 -31.53 -21.54
CA VAL A 364 -58.23 -31.11 -20.92
C VAL A 364 -58.45 -31.82 -19.52
N LYS A 365 -58.89 -31.06 -18.48
CA LYS A 365 -59.83 -31.31 -17.32
C LYS A 365 -59.79 -32.63 -16.47
N ALA A 366 -60.21 -32.75 -15.19
CA ALA A 366 -60.74 -31.88 -14.11
C ALA A 366 -60.78 -32.62 -12.73
N SER A 367 -60.65 -31.82 -11.66
CA SER A 367 -61.28 -31.82 -10.30
C SER A 367 -61.71 -33.08 -9.52
N ARG A 368 -61.38 -33.14 -8.19
CA ARG A 368 -62.32 -32.90 -7.05
C ARG A 368 -61.69 -32.99 -5.62
N LYS A 369 -61.91 -31.90 -4.84
CA LYS A 369 -62.17 -31.67 -3.38
C LYS A 369 -61.56 -32.51 -2.22
N PRO A 370 -61.25 -31.83 -1.09
CA PRO A 370 -61.46 -32.33 0.27
C PRO A 370 -62.30 -31.39 1.19
N SER A 371 -62.91 -31.96 2.25
CA SER A 371 -63.49 -31.32 3.45
C SER A 371 -63.72 -32.41 4.53
N PRO A 372 -63.87 -32.13 5.85
CA PRO A 372 -64.51 -30.95 6.45
C PRO A 372 -63.85 -30.35 7.74
N THR A 373 -64.44 -29.24 8.20
CA THR A 373 -64.19 -28.40 9.41
C THR A 373 -65.01 -28.90 10.64
N PRO A 374 -64.79 -28.42 11.90
CA PRO A 374 -65.55 -27.27 12.48
C PRO A 374 -64.72 -26.44 13.52
N SER A 375 -65.06 -25.28 14.11
CA SER A 375 -66.29 -24.47 14.24
C SER A 375 -65.96 -23.01 14.68
N LYS A 376 -66.98 -22.13 14.60
CA LYS A 376 -67.00 -20.65 14.62
C LYS A 376 -67.10 -19.98 16.02
N LYS A 377 -66.72 -18.70 16.10
CA LYS A 377 -67.47 -17.63 16.82
C LYS A 377 -67.23 -16.23 16.18
N ALA A 378 -68.18 -15.31 16.39
CA ALA A 378 -68.58 -14.21 15.49
C ALA A 378 -67.95 -12.80 15.75
N LYS A 379 -68.21 -11.90 14.78
CA LYS A 379 -67.64 -10.56 14.45
C LYS A 379 -67.92 -9.41 15.43
N PRO A 380 -67.14 -8.31 15.30
CA PRO A 380 -67.72 -6.98 15.09
C PRO A 380 -67.23 -6.24 13.83
N LYS A 381 -67.94 -5.16 13.50
CA LYS A 381 -67.98 -4.31 12.30
C LYS A 381 -66.66 -3.56 12.02
N VAL A 382 -66.14 -3.60 10.78
CA VAL A 382 -64.90 -2.90 10.37
C VAL A 382 -65.23 -1.67 9.51
N THR A 383 -64.88 -0.50 10.04
CA THR A 383 -64.71 0.77 9.32
C THR A 383 -63.60 0.64 8.26
N LYS A 384 -63.81 1.24 7.09
CA LYS A 384 -62.86 1.24 5.96
C LYS A 384 -61.48 1.75 6.44
N PRO A 385 -60.38 0.96 6.37
CA PRO A 385 -59.07 1.44 6.79
C PRO A 385 -58.59 2.56 5.85
N ALA A 386 -58.08 3.64 6.44
CA ALA A 386 -57.32 4.65 5.74
C ALA A 386 -56.16 3.99 4.95
N PRO A 387 -55.76 4.55 3.80
CA PRO A 387 -54.62 4.02 3.06
C PRO A 387 -53.41 3.97 4.00
N PRO A 388 -52.64 2.85 4.02
CA PRO A 388 -51.48 2.78 4.88
C PRO A 388 -50.54 3.95 4.55
N PRO A 389 -49.91 4.57 5.56
CA PRO A 389 -48.89 5.57 5.30
C PRO A 389 -47.85 4.96 4.35
N PRO A 390 -47.29 5.74 3.41
CA PRO A 390 -46.37 5.21 2.41
C PRO A 390 -45.27 4.45 3.13
N VAL A 391 -45.20 3.15 2.85
CA VAL A 391 -44.15 2.27 3.35
C VAL A 391 -42.83 2.86 2.85
N VAL A 392 -42.07 3.48 3.75
CA VAL A 392 -40.70 3.87 3.46
C VAL A 392 -39.92 2.56 3.39
N VAL A 393 -39.76 2.03 2.17
CA VAL A 393 -39.04 0.80 1.89
C VAL A 393 -37.59 0.96 2.37
N ALA A 394 -37.24 0.26 3.45
CA ALA A 394 -35.84 0.13 3.85
C ALA A 394 -35.08 -0.63 2.75
N LYS A 395 -34.18 0.09 2.07
CA LYS A 395 -33.11 -0.47 1.22
C LYS A 395 -32.24 -1.38 2.11
N SER A 396 -31.85 -2.56 1.63
CA SER A 396 -31.22 -3.68 2.36
C SER A 396 -30.63 -3.36 3.74
N ALA A 397 -31.06 -4.13 4.75
CA ALA A 397 -30.51 -4.09 6.12
C ALA A 397 -29.00 -4.41 6.19
N LYS A 398 -28.40 -4.96 5.13
CA LYS A 398 -26.96 -5.24 5.04
C LYS A 398 -26.13 -3.99 4.67
N LYS A 399 -26.74 -3.05 3.95
CA LYS A 399 -26.05 -1.95 3.27
C LYS A 399 -25.63 -0.84 4.24
N GLY A 400 -24.34 -0.65 4.43
CA GLY A 400 -23.74 0.42 5.22
C GLY A 400 -22.66 1.19 4.48
N VAL A 401 -22.03 2.14 5.16
CA VAL A 401 -20.99 3.00 4.58
C VAL A 401 -20.03 3.52 5.67
N GLY A 402 -18.75 3.66 5.33
CA GLY A 402 -17.78 4.38 6.17
C GLY A 402 -17.90 5.89 6.00
N VAL A 403 -17.90 6.66 7.09
CA VAL A 403 -18.22 8.09 7.08
C VAL A 403 -17.17 8.90 7.84
N TRP A 404 -16.63 9.93 7.19
CA TRP A 404 -15.81 10.97 7.83
C TRP A 404 -16.39 12.37 7.58
N GLY A 405 -15.80 13.38 8.22
CA GLY A 405 -16.28 14.76 8.20
C GLY A 405 -16.28 15.38 6.80
N MET A 406 -17.43 15.94 6.41
CA MET A 406 -17.60 16.72 5.18
C MET A 406 -18.78 17.70 5.37
N PRO A 407 -18.76 18.89 4.76
CA PRO A 407 -19.95 19.73 4.67
C PRO A 407 -21.16 18.94 4.14
N GLY A 408 -22.29 19.02 4.85
CA GLY A 408 -23.52 18.32 4.46
C GLY A 408 -23.51 16.78 4.66
N VAL A 409 -22.52 16.21 5.35
CA VAL A 409 -22.37 14.74 5.54
C VAL A 409 -23.65 14.06 6.07
N SER A 410 -24.36 14.69 7.01
CA SER A 410 -25.61 14.15 7.57
C SER A 410 -26.72 14.01 6.51
N ALA A 411 -26.85 15.00 5.63
CA ALA A 411 -27.81 14.96 4.53
C ALA A 411 -27.40 13.92 3.47
N SER A 412 -26.11 13.82 3.15
CA SER A 412 -25.56 12.82 2.23
C SER A 412 -25.74 11.39 2.79
N LEU A 413 -25.55 11.18 4.09
CA LEU A 413 -25.78 9.88 4.74
C LEU A 413 -27.24 9.46 4.61
N LYS A 414 -28.19 10.38 4.89
CA LYS A 414 -29.62 10.12 4.66
C LYS A 414 -29.91 9.79 3.18
N LYS A 415 -29.35 10.56 2.24
CA LYS A 415 -29.54 10.36 0.79
C LYS A 415 -28.93 9.04 0.30
N SER A 416 -27.86 8.53 0.90
CA SER A 416 -27.22 7.26 0.52
C SER A 416 -28.15 6.06 0.66
N GLY A 417 -29.09 6.14 1.63
CA GLY A 417 -29.96 5.02 1.98
C GLY A 417 -29.22 3.85 2.64
N ALA A 418 -28.08 4.10 3.27
CA ALA A 418 -27.42 3.15 4.16
C ALA A 418 -28.27 2.91 5.42
N SER A 419 -28.34 1.65 5.86
CA SER A 419 -29.04 1.23 7.08
C SER A 419 -28.14 1.21 8.33
N TRP A 420 -26.84 1.37 8.13
CA TRP A 420 -25.87 1.54 9.21
C TRP A 420 -24.60 2.25 8.72
N TYR A 421 -23.80 2.78 9.64
CA TYR A 421 -22.53 3.43 9.32
C TYR A 421 -21.57 3.37 10.50
N TYR A 422 -20.29 3.61 10.23
CA TYR A 422 -19.24 3.77 11.23
C TYR A 422 -18.26 4.87 10.81
N THR A 423 -17.41 5.29 11.73
CA THR A 423 -16.54 6.49 11.63
C THR A 423 -15.10 6.21 12.05
N TRP A 424 -14.70 4.94 12.13
CA TRP A 424 -13.42 4.51 12.72
C TRP A 424 -13.20 4.92 14.18
N ALA A 425 -14.24 5.41 14.85
CA ALA A 425 -14.18 5.93 16.21
C ALA A 425 -15.32 5.39 17.08
N THR A 426 -15.25 5.69 18.37
CA THR A 426 -16.35 5.43 19.32
C THR A 426 -17.43 6.50 19.28
N THR A 427 -17.20 7.59 18.53
CA THR A 427 -18.10 8.74 18.41
C THR A 427 -18.46 9.03 16.95
N ARG A 428 -19.49 9.86 16.78
CA ARG A 428 -20.04 10.31 15.49
C ARG A 428 -20.13 11.83 15.46
N ASP A 429 -19.10 12.48 15.99
CA ASP A 429 -19.09 13.92 16.22
C ASP A 429 -19.31 14.66 14.90
N GLY A 430 -20.24 15.62 14.91
CA GLY A 430 -20.65 16.36 13.71
C GLY A 430 -21.57 15.60 12.74
N ILE A 431 -21.99 14.35 13.04
CA ILE A 431 -22.89 13.56 12.18
C ILE A 431 -24.22 13.31 12.89
N THR A 432 -25.29 13.88 12.34
CA THR A 432 -26.66 13.57 12.76
C THR A 432 -27.10 12.25 12.13
N THR A 433 -27.32 11.24 12.97
CA THR A 433 -27.77 9.91 12.52
C THR A 433 -29.21 9.98 12.00
N PRO A 434 -29.48 9.64 10.72
CA PRO A 434 -30.85 9.57 10.23
C PRO A 434 -31.57 8.38 10.86
N SER A 435 -32.89 8.48 11.02
CA SER A 435 -33.72 7.38 11.57
C SER A 435 -33.65 6.08 10.78
N SER A 436 -33.21 6.15 9.52
CA SER A 436 -33.00 5.00 8.65
C SER A 436 -31.68 4.26 8.89
N ALA A 437 -30.76 4.78 9.72
CA ALA A 437 -29.43 4.21 9.91
C ALA A 437 -29.05 4.06 11.39
N ALA A 438 -28.29 3.02 11.71
CA ALA A 438 -27.67 2.85 13.03
C ALA A 438 -26.17 3.17 12.99
N PHE A 439 -25.67 3.86 14.02
CA PHE A 439 -24.23 4.04 14.23
C PHE A 439 -23.62 2.78 14.86
N VAL A 440 -22.44 2.38 14.39
CA VAL A 440 -21.65 1.28 14.97
C VAL A 440 -20.29 1.83 15.40
N PRO A 441 -19.96 1.80 16.71
CA PRO A 441 -18.66 2.24 17.20
C PRO A 441 -17.53 1.26 16.85
N MET A 442 -16.31 1.79 16.79
CA MET A 442 -15.07 1.02 16.62
C MET A 442 -14.07 1.38 17.71
N ILE A 443 -13.36 0.38 18.24
CA ILE A 443 -12.12 0.59 18.99
C ILE A 443 -10.98 0.41 18.00
N TRP A 444 -10.43 1.51 17.50
CA TRP A 444 -9.55 1.50 16.33
C TRP A 444 -8.22 0.78 16.56
N GLY A 445 -7.57 1.03 17.70
CA GLY A 445 -6.27 0.42 18.03
C GLY A 445 -6.05 0.34 19.54
N ALA A 446 -4.82 -0.01 19.95
CA ALA A 446 -4.47 -0.19 21.36
C ALA A 446 -4.76 1.05 22.21
N ASP A 447 -4.43 2.24 21.70
CA ASP A 447 -4.61 3.52 22.40
C ASP A 447 -6.08 3.91 22.54
N SER A 448 -6.96 3.34 21.72
CA SER A 448 -8.40 3.55 21.84
C SER A 448 -9.03 2.76 22.98
N VAL A 449 -8.30 1.82 23.62
CA VAL A 449 -8.80 0.97 24.71
C VAL A 449 -8.76 1.71 26.05
N THR A 450 -9.55 2.77 26.17
CA THR A 450 -9.71 3.57 27.39
C THR A 450 -11.10 3.35 28.00
N SER A 451 -11.23 3.54 29.32
CA SER A 451 -12.53 3.40 30.01
C SER A 451 -13.60 4.32 29.40
N GLN A 452 -13.23 5.53 29.00
CA GLN A 452 -14.13 6.48 28.35
C GLN A 452 -14.62 5.97 26.99
N ASN A 453 -13.73 5.46 26.15
CA ASN A 453 -14.07 4.94 24.84
C ASN A 453 -14.91 3.66 24.93
N LEU A 454 -14.60 2.77 25.87
CA LEU A 454 -15.37 1.57 26.13
C LEU A 454 -16.79 1.89 26.62
N ALA A 455 -16.94 2.91 27.48
CA ALA A 455 -18.26 3.39 27.91
C ALA A 455 -19.06 4.00 26.76
N LYS A 456 -18.43 4.83 25.91
CA LYS A 456 -19.05 5.39 24.69
C LYS A 456 -19.51 4.29 23.74
N ALA A 457 -18.65 3.30 23.49
CA ALA A 457 -18.97 2.15 22.64
C ALA A 457 -20.19 1.37 23.18
N LYS A 458 -20.22 1.10 24.50
CA LYS A 458 -21.34 0.41 25.16
C LYS A 458 -22.65 1.18 25.06
N ALA A 459 -22.60 2.51 25.15
CA ALA A 459 -23.78 3.37 25.05
C ALA A 459 -24.30 3.51 23.60
N ALA A 460 -23.42 3.35 22.60
CA ALA A 460 -23.77 3.55 21.19
C ALA A 460 -24.67 2.43 20.61
N GLY A 461 -24.64 1.24 21.19
CA GLY A 461 -25.49 0.13 20.75
C GLY A 461 -24.90 -1.25 21.05
N PRO A 462 -25.53 -2.32 20.55
CA PRO A 462 -25.09 -3.68 20.84
C PRO A 462 -23.84 -4.07 20.06
N TYR A 463 -23.60 -3.49 18.88
CA TYR A 463 -22.50 -3.86 18.00
C TYR A 463 -21.23 -3.06 18.31
N LEU A 464 -20.09 -3.73 18.29
CA LEU A 464 -18.77 -3.12 18.40
C LEU A 464 -17.83 -3.72 17.35
N LEU A 465 -17.16 -2.86 16.58
CA LEU A 465 -16.07 -3.26 15.69
C LEU A 465 -14.75 -3.29 16.47
N GLY A 466 -13.95 -4.33 16.25
CA GLY A 466 -12.61 -4.45 16.81
C GLY A 466 -11.58 -3.55 16.11
N PHE A 467 -10.30 -3.86 16.32
CA PHE A 467 -9.18 -3.05 15.82
C PHE A 467 -9.13 -2.98 14.29
N ASN A 468 -8.68 -1.85 13.76
CA ASN A 468 -8.61 -1.54 12.34
C ASN A 468 -7.22 -1.86 11.77
N GLU A 469 -7.16 -2.82 10.85
CA GLU A 469 -5.94 -3.23 10.13
C GLU A 469 -4.72 -3.40 11.05
N PRO A 470 -4.82 -4.19 12.14
CA PRO A 470 -3.71 -4.39 13.07
C PRO A 470 -2.49 -5.06 12.42
N ASP A 471 -2.67 -5.69 11.26
CA ASP A 471 -1.64 -6.28 10.41
C ASP A 471 -0.84 -5.24 9.59
N MET A 472 -1.21 -3.95 9.65
CA MET A 472 -0.58 -2.86 8.89
C MET A 472 0.11 -1.86 9.83
N GLY A 473 1.38 -1.55 9.55
CA GLY A 473 2.19 -0.60 10.34
C GLY A 473 1.67 0.84 10.32
N GLY A 474 1.00 1.25 9.23
CA GLY A 474 0.38 2.57 9.12
C GLY A 474 -1.03 2.68 9.72
N GLN A 475 -1.49 1.65 10.41
CA GLN A 475 -2.84 1.54 10.97
C GLN A 475 -2.74 1.20 12.46
N ALA A 476 -3.58 0.30 13.01
CA ALA A 476 -3.52 -0.01 14.43
C ALA A 476 -2.18 -0.63 14.86
N ASN A 477 -1.45 -1.27 13.94
CA ASN A 477 -0.12 -1.84 14.13
C ASN A 477 0.02 -2.66 15.44
N MET A 478 -0.62 -3.83 15.47
CA MET A 478 -0.66 -4.67 16.68
C MET A 478 -0.36 -6.12 16.34
N THR A 479 0.36 -6.81 17.21
CA THR A 479 0.47 -8.27 17.13
C THR A 479 -0.86 -8.94 17.53
N PRO A 480 -1.13 -10.17 17.07
CA PRO A 480 -2.28 -10.95 17.54
C PRO A 480 -2.29 -11.12 19.06
N GLU A 481 -1.13 -11.30 19.68
CA GLU A 481 -0.96 -11.47 21.13
C GLU A 481 -1.38 -10.19 21.88
N LYS A 482 -0.97 -9.03 21.38
CA LYS A 482 -1.37 -7.73 21.94
C LYS A 482 -2.88 -7.53 21.81
N ALA A 483 -3.46 -7.81 20.65
CA ALA A 483 -4.90 -7.73 20.44
C ALA A 483 -5.68 -8.65 21.39
N LEU A 484 -5.21 -9.89 21.58
CA LEU A 484 -5.79 -10.85 22.53
C LEU A 484 -5.69 -10.38 23.98
N SER A 485 -4.59 -9.76 24.38
CA SER A 485 -4.43 -9.23 25.75
C SER A 485 -5.45 -8.13 26.08
N LEU A 486 -5.86 -7.35 25.08
CA LEU A 486 -6.82 -6.26 25.23
C LEU A 486 -8.27 -6.71 25.03
N TRP A 487 -8.49 -7.87 24.41
CA TRP A 487 -9.81 -8.37 24.04
C TRP A 487 -10.84 -8.47 25.17
N PRO A 488 -10.48 -8.86 26.41
CA PRO A 488 -11.43 -8.88 27.53
C PRO A 488 -12.10 -7.53 27.79
N LYS A 489 -11.39 -6.41 27.57
CA LYS A 489 -11.94 -5.07 27.73
C LYS A 489 -12.98 -4.75 26.64
N LEU A 490 -12.78 -5.23 25.41
CA LEU A 490 -13.76 -5.06 24.33
C LEU A 490 -14.99 -5.94 24.55
N MET A 491 -14.79 -7.18 25.04
CA MET A 491 -15.90 -8.10 25.36
C MET A 491 -16.85 -7.57 26.44
N SER A 492 -16.35 -6.76 27.39
CA SER A 492 -17.18 -6.14 28.43
C SER A 492 -17.96 -4.91 27.94
N ALA A 493 -17.50 -4.28 26.85
CA ALA A 493 -18.13 -3.11 26.25
C ALA A 493 -19.17 -3.47 25.18
N GLY A 494 -18.85 -4.37 24.25
CA GLY A 494 -19.70 -4.70 23.10
C GLY A 494 -20.52 -5.97 23.34
N LYS A 495 -21.86 -5.92 23.18
CA LYS A 495 -22.73 -7.10 23.28
C LYS A 495 -22.57 -8.08 22.12
N VAL A 496 -22.29 -7.56 20.92
CA VAL A 496 -22.00 -8.30 19.69
C VAL A 496 -20.70 -7.74 19.12
N LEU A 497 -19.63 -8.53 19.17
CA LEU A 497 -18.26 -8.09 18.95
C LEU A 497 -17.70 -8.69 17.66
N GLY A 498 -17.35 -7.82 16.72
CA GLY A 498 -16.62 -8.18 15.51
C GLY A 498 -15.15 -8.42 15.82
N SER A 499 -14.49 -9.31 15.07
CA SER A 499 -13.04 -9.45 15.11
C SER A 499 -12.33 -8.11 14.81
N PRO A 500 -11.01 -8.03 14.99
CA PRO A 500 -10.22 -7.04 14.29
C PRO A 500 -10.39 -7.22 12.76
N ALA A 501 -10.40 -6.12 12.02
CA ALA A 501 -10.51 -6.11 10.56
C ALA A 501 -9.12 -6.09 9.94
N VAL A 502 -8.66 -7.24 9.45
CA VAL A 502 -7.35 -7.32 8.78
C VAL A 502 -7.40 -6.69 7.40
N ALA A 503 -6.30 -6.03 6.99
CA ALA A 503 -6.17 -5.43 5.67
C ALA A 503 -6.14 -6.50 4.57
N TYR A 504 -5.50 -7.64 4.83
CA TYR A 504 -5.39 -8.74 3.88
C TYR A 504 -5.30 -10.12 4.54
N GLY A 505 -5.46 -11.17 3.72
CA GLY A 505 -5.08 -12.54 4.09
C GLY A 505 -5.87 -13.14 5.26
N GLY A 506 -7.10 -12.69 5.50
CA GLY A 506 -7.95 -13.22 6.57
C GLY A 506 -8.19 -14.73 6.46
N ASP A 507 -8.08 -15.30 5.27
CA ASP A 507 -8.23 -16.73 4.97
C ASP A 507 -6.95 -17.56 5.16
N ARG A 508 -5.79 -16.93 5.32
CA ARG A 508 -4.48 -17.61 5.32
C ARG A 508 -4.20 -18.30 6.66
N ALA A 509 -3.86 -19.58 6.60
CA ALA A 509 -3.36 -20.33 7.75
C ALA A 509 -2.06 -19.70 8.28
N GLY A 510 -1.95 -19.55 9.60
CA GLY A 510 -0.83 -18.86 10.26
C GLY A 510 -0.79 -17.35 10.04
N GLY A 511 -1.75 -16.77 9.30
CA GLY A 511 -1.91 -15.33 9.13
C GLY A 511 -2.37 -14.63 10.42
N TRP A 512 -2.43 -13.30 10.39
CA TRP A 512 -2.77 -12.49 11.56
C TRP A 512 -4.13 -12.87 12.15
N LEU A 513 -5.17 -12.90 11.30
CA LEU A 513 -6.53 -13.26 11.73
C LEU A 513 -6.59 -14.69 12.24
N ASP A 514 -5.87 -15.62 11.61
CA ASP A 514 -5.88 -17.03 12.00
C ASP A 514 -5.27 -17.24 13.39
N LYS A 515 -4.13 -16.59 13.67
CA LYS A 515 -3.49 -16.58 14.98
C LYS A 515 -4.40 -15.96 16.04
N PHE A 516 -5.03 -14.82 15.73
CA PHE A 516 -5.97 -14.17 16.63
C PHE A 516 -7.18 -15.06 16.93
N MET A 517 -7.83 -15.62 15.90
CA MET A 517 -9.02 -16.47 16.07
C MET A 517 -8.71 -17.77 16.83
N SER A 518 -7.54 -18.37 16.55
CA SER A 518 -7.07 -19.56 17.28
C SER A 518 -6.78 -19.24 18.73
N GLY A 519 -6.09 -18.13 19.01
CA GLY A 519 -5.80 -17.68 20.38
C GLY A 519 -7.06 -17.27 21.14
N ALA A 520 -8.04 -16.64 20.47
CA ALA A 520 -9.33 -16.30 21.07
C ALA A 520 -10.10 -17.57 21.44
N LYS A 521 -10.14 -18.56 20.55
CA LYS A 521 -10.75 -19.88 20.83
C LYS A 521 -10.07 -20.57 22.01
N ALA A 522 -8.73 -20.60 22.04
CA ALA A 522 -7.96 -21.21 23.12
C ALA A 522 -8.20 -20.54 24.49
N LYS A 523 -8.44 -19.22 24.50
CA LYS A 523 -8.76 -18.45 25.71
C LYS A 523 -10.26 -18.42 26.07
N GLY A 524 -11.12 -19.10 25.29
CA GLY A 524 -12.58 -19.06 25.50
C GLY A 524 -13.20 -17.68 25.23
N TYR A 525 -12.54 -16.83 24.43
CA TYR A 525 -13.01 -15.49 24.13
C TYR A 525 -14.12 -15.49 23.06
N ARG A 526 -15.09 -14.60 23.25
CA ARG A 526 -16.16 -14.36 22.29
C ARG A 526 -15.68 -13.52 21.11
N VAL A 527 -15.99 -14.00 19.91
CA VAL A 527 -15.93 -13.27 18.64
C VAL A 527 -17.18 -13.66 17.86
N ASP A 528 -18.12 -12.74 17.67
CA ASP A 528 -19.45 -13.08 17.13
C ASP A 528 -19.50 -13.09 15.61
N PHE A 529 -18.72 -12.20 14.98
CA PHE A 529 -18.60 -12.10 13.53
C PHE A 529 -17.18 -11.70 13.12
N ILE A 530 -16.82 -11.97 11.87
CA ILE A 530 -15.53 -11.60 11.29
C ILE A 530 -15.69 -10.33 10.47
N THR A 531 -14.81 -9.36 10.69
CA THR A 531 -14.70 -8.12 9.90
C THR A 531 -13.59 -8.24 8.87
N LEU A 532 -13.86 -7.82 7.64
CA LEU A 532 -12.91 -7.89 6.53
C LEU A 532 -12.83 -6.57 5.77
N HIS A 533 -11.63 -6.26 5.30
CA HIS A 533 -11.39 -5.25 4.27
C HIS A 533 -11.01 -5.92 2.95
N TRP A 534 -11.35 -5.28 1.83
CA TRP A 534 -10.93 -5.73 0.51
C TRP A 534 -10.86 -4.59 -0.49
N TYR A 535 -9.72 -4.45 -1.16
CA TYR A 535 -9.52 -3.44 -2.20
C TYR A 535 -9.03 -4.12 -3.49
N GLY A 536 -9.81 -3.98 -4.55
CA GLY A 536 -9.55 -4.65 -5.83
C GLY A 536 -8.68 -3.83 -6.77
N GLY A 537 -7.54 -4.37 -7.19
CA GLY A 537 -6.65 -3.75 -8.18
C GLY A 537 -6.95 -4.07 -9.66
N ASP A 538 -7.70 -5.15 -9.91
CA ASP A 538 -8.27 -5.46 -11.22
C ASP A 538 -9.60 -4.68 -11.38
N PHE A 539 -9.64 -3.74 -12.32
CA PHE A 539 -10.83 -2.89 -12.52
C PHE A 539 -11.82 -3.47 -13.53
N ASN A 540 -11.64 -4.73 -13.95
CA ASN A 540 -12.68 -5.48 -14.61
C ASN A 540 -13.76 -5.89 -13.59
N THR A 541 -14.98 -5.39 -13.77
CA THR A 541 -16.09 -5.58 -12.83
C THR A 541 -16.39 -7.05 -12.51
N ALA A 542 -16.36 -7.94 -13.49
CA ALA A 542 -16.67 -9.35 -13.30
C ALA A 542 -15.57 -10.04 -12.49
N ASN A 543 -14.31 -9.82 -12.87
CA ASN A 543 -13.15 -10.37 -12.16
C ASN A 543 -13.10 -9.88 -10.71
N ALA A 544 -13.21 -8.56 -10.50
CA ALA A 544 -13.20 -7.96 -9.17
C ALA A 544 -14.32 -8.50 -8.27
N THR A 545 -15.53 -8.63 -8.80
CA THR A 545 -16.66 -9.19 -8.04
C THR A 545 -16.42 -10.65 -7.66
N ASN A 546 -15.82 -11.44 -8.56
CA ASN A 546 -15.49 -12.83 -8.30
C ASN A 546 -14.34 -12.97 -7.30
N GLN A 547 -13.30 -12.14 -7.39
CA GLN A 547 -12.19 -12.10 -6.44
C GLN A 547 -12.67 -11.77 -5.02
N LEU A 548 -13.50 -10.72 -4.87
CA LEU A 548 -14.12 -10.38 -3.60
C LEU A 548 -14.97 -11.54 -3.05
N ARG A 549 -15.82 -12.15 -3.89
CA ARG A 549 -16.65 -13.30 -3.50
C ARG A 549 -15.79 -14.45 -2.99
N SER A 550 -14.74 -14.81 -3.73
CA SER A 550 -13.82 -15.89 -3.38
C SER A 550 -13.13 -15.65 -2.05
N TYR A 551 -12.66 -14.42 -1.80
CA TYR A 551 -12.04 -14.06 -0.53
C TYR A 551 -13.01 -14.21 0.66
N ILE A 552 -14.20 -13.62 0.56
CA ILE A 552 -15.23 -13.74 1.61
C ILE A 552 -15.60 -15.21 1.85
N GLN A 553 -15.75 -16.00 0.77
CA GLN A 553 -16.04 -17.43 0.87
C GLN A 553 -14.93 -18.21 1.57
N ALA A 554 -13.67 -17.92 1.27
CA ALA A 554 -12.53 -18.57 1.89
C ALA A 554 -12.47 -18.29 3.40
N VAL A 555 -12.66 -17.03 3.81
CA VAL A 555 -12.73 -16.65 5.23
C VAL A 555 -13.91 -17.35 5.92
N TYR A 556 -15.10 -17.34 5.30
CA TYR A 556 -16.28 -17.98 5.88
C TYR A 556 -16.08 -19.49 6.06
N LYS A 557 -15.55 -20.18 5.05
CA LYS A 557 -15.22 -21.61 5.12
C LYS A 557 -14.20 -21.93 6.21
N ARG A 558 -13.31 -21.00 6.54
CA ARG A 558 -12.31 -21.21 7.59
C ARG A 558 -12.90 -21.09 8.99
N TYR A 559 -13.64 -20.02 9.26
CA TYR A 559 -14.06 -19.70 10.64
C TYR A 559 -15.53 -20.01 10.95
N HIS A 560 -16.36 -20.26 9.94
CA HIS A 560 -17.80 -20.55 10.06
C HIS A 560 -18.57 -19.52 10.90
N LYS A 561 -18.15 -18.25 10.82
CA LYS A 561 -18.78 -17.11 11.51
C LYS A 561 -19.39 -16.14 10.50
N PRO A 562 -20.47 -15.43 10.87
CA PRO A 562 -21.01 -14.38 10.01
C PRO A 562 -19.94 -13.36 9.61
N ILE A 563 -20.05 -12.81 8.40
CA ILE A 563 -19.08 -11.86 7.83
C ILE A 563 -19.68 -10.46 7.75
N TRP A 564 -18.89 -9.48 8.17
CA TRP A 564 -19.09 -8.07 7.89
C TRP A 564 -17.93 -7.58 7.00
N LEU A 565 -18.25 -7.10 5.80
CA LEU A 565 -17.26 -6.46 4.92
C LEU A 565 -17.23 -4.97 5.25
N THR A 566 -16.38 -4.56 6.19
CA THR A 566 -16.40 -3.20 6.76
C THR A 566 -15.77 -2.16 5.86
N GLU A 567 -14.88 -2.58 4.95
CA GLU A 567 -14.36 -1.72 3.88
C GLU A 567 -14.24 -2.48 2.58
N PHE A 568 -14.74 -1.88 1.50
CA PHE A 568 -14.41 -2.32 0.16
C PHE A 568 -14.57 -1.23 -0.90
N ALA A 569 -13.72 -1.29 -1.91
CA ALA A 569 -13.80 -0.52 -3.15
C ALA A 569 -12.86 -1.12 -4.21
N LEU A 570 -12.89 -0.60 -5.44
CA LEU A 570 -11.73 -0.76 -6.33
C LEU A 570 -10.73 0.35 -6.03
N ILE A 571 -9.60 -0.07 -5.48
CA ILE A 571 -8.40 0.74 -5.31
C ILE A 571 -7.24 -0.21 -5.55
N ASP A 572 -6.36 0.17 -6.46
CA ASP A 572 -5.10 -0.52 -6.65
C ASP A 572 -4.06 0.17 -5.78
N PHE A 573 -3.62 -0.51 -4.73
CA PHE A 573 -2.54 -0.07 -3.85
C PHE A 573 -1.19 -0.68 -4.22
N SER A 574 -1.10 -1.43 -5.33
CA SER A 574 0.19 -1.94 -5.78
C SER A 574 1.08 -0.76 -6.18
N ASN A 575 0.77 -0.05 -7.25
CA ASN A 575 1.64 0.96 -7.88
C ASN A 575 1.33 2.40 -7.42
N GLY A 576 1.45 2.64 -6.11
CA GLY A 576 0.82 3.83 -5.50
C GLY A 576 -0.70 3.72 -5.56
N THR A 577 -1.41 4.75 -5.12
CA THR A 577 -2.88 4.71 -5.10
C THR A 577 -3.44 5.04 -6.47
N ARG A 578 -3.96 4.02 -7.16
CA ARG A 578 -4.68 4.17 -8.43
C ARG A 578 -6.16 3.86 -8.24
N PHE A 579 -7.00 4.71 -8.79
CA PHE A 579 -8.45 4.55 -8.79
C PHE A 579 -8.97 4.17 -10.18
N PRO A 580 -10.07 3.42 -10.28
CA PRO A 580 -10.75 3.19 -11.55
C PRO A 580 -11.37 4.48 -12.08
N THR A 581 -11.88 4.43 -13.31
CA THR A 581 -12.83 5.46 -13.77
C THR A 581 -14.13 5.41 -12.95
N ASP A 582 -14.86 6.53 -12.87
CA ASP A 582 -16.16 6.59 -12.20
C ASP A 582 -17.15 5.53 -12.70
N SER A 583 -17.12 5.24 -14.00
CA SER A 583 -17.98 4.23 -14.62
C SER A 583 -17.62 2.82 -14.16
N GLN A 584 -16.33 2.49 -14.12
CA GLN A 584 -15.85 1.21 -13.58
C GLN A 584 -16.19 1.07 -12.09
N GLN A 585 -16.05 2.14 -11.31
CA GLN A 585 -16.41 2.14 -9.89
C GLN A 585 -17.92 1.91 -9.71
N ALA A 586 -18.76 2.61 -10.47
CA ALA A 586 -20.21 2.45 -10.42
C ALA A 586 -20.68 1.05 -10.87
N ALA A 587 -20.06 0.50 -11.92
CA ALA A 587 -20.32 -0.86 -12.39
C ALA A 587 -19.95 -1.89 -11.31
N PHE A 588 -18.80 -1.70 -10.64
CA PHE A 588 -18.40 -2.54 -9.53
C PHE A 588 -19.35 -2.42 -8.33
N VAL A 589 -19.77 -1.22 -7.92
CA VAL A 589 -20.78 -1.04 -6.86
C VAL A 589 -22.05 -1.84 -7.19
N THR A 590 -22.56 -1.73 -8.42
CA THR A 590 -23.77 -2.44 -8.85
C THR A 590 -23.61 -3.97 -8.78
N SER A 591 -22.50 -4.49 -9.32
CA SER A 591 -22.23 -5.93 -9.37
C SER A 591 -21.95 -6.52 -7.98
N SER A 592 -21.10 -5.86 -7.20
CA SER A 592 -20.68 -6.31 -5.87
C SER A 592 -21.83 -6.26 -4.85
N THR A 593 -22.65 -5.20 -4.82
CA THR A 593 -23.78 -5.12 -3.88
C THR A 593 -24.86 -6.17 -4.18
N LYS A 594 -25.15 -6.45 -5.46
CA LYS A 594 -26.02 -7.57 -5.86
C LYS A 594 -25.46 -8.92 -5.41
N MET A 595 -24.16 -9.13 -5.57
CA MET A 595 -23.48 -10.34 -5.11
C MET A 595 -23.56 -10.48 -3.59
N LEU A 596 -23.20 -9.44 -2.83
CA LEU A 596 -23.19 -9.42 -1.36
C LEU A 596 -24.60 -9.62 -0.78
N ALA A 597 -25.64 -9.06 -1.41
CA ALA A 597 -27.02 -9.28 -1.02
C ALA A 597 -27.39 -10.77 -1.05
N GLY A 598 -26.93 -11.50 -2.07
CA GLY A 598 -27.19 -12.92 -2.27
C GLY A 598 -26.36 -13.88 -1.41
N LEU A 599 -25.36 -13.41 -0.66
CA LEU A 599 -24.55 -14.26 0.23
C LEU A 599 -25.19 -14.33 1.63
N PRO A 600 -25.70 -15.50 2.08
CA PRO A 600 -26.43 -15.60 3.35
C PRO A 600 -25.54 -15.39 4.59
N TYR A 601 -24.26 -15.73 4.50
CA TYR A 601 -23.28 -15.54 5.58
C TYR A 601 -22.70 -14.13 5.65
N VAL A 602 -22.97 -13.27 4.65
CA VAL A 602 -22.65 -11.84 4.74
C VAL A 602 -23.83 -11.12 5.39
N GLN A 603 -23.63 -10.63 6.61
CA GLN A 603 -24.66 -9.91 7.36
C GLN A 603 -24.66 -8.42 7.04
N ARG A 604 -23.49 -7.81 6.84
CA ARG A 604 -23.36 -6.39 6.54
C ARG A 604 -22.17 -6.12 5.62
N TYR A 605 -22.24 -5.02 4.87
CA TYR A 605 -21.14 -4.49 4.10
C TYR A 605 -21.12 -2.96 4.16
N ALA A 606 -19.95 -2.34 4.10
CA ALA A 606 -19.79 -0.90 4.10
C ALA A 606 -18.83 -0.44 3.01
N TRP A 607 -19.33 0.39 2.09
CA TRP A 607 -18.51 0.99 1.05
C TRP A 607 -17.52 1.98 1.66
N PHE A 608 -16.29 2.00 1.15
CA PHE A 608 -15.26 2.97 1.53
C PHE A 608 -15.18 4.07 0.47
N GLY A 609 -15.70 5.29 0.67
CA GLY A 609 -16.54 5.77 1.77
C GLY A 609 -17.55 6.82 1.28
N LEU A 610 -18.26 7.47 2.22
CA LEU A 610 -19.35 8.40 1.86
C LEU A 610 -18.85 9.69 1.19
N PRO A 611 -17.88 10.45 1.74
CA PRO A 611 -17.41 11.70 1.14
C PRO A 611 -16.54 11.47 -0.11
N ALA A 612 -16.68 12.36 -1.09
CA ALA A 612 -15.86 12.41 -2.31
C ALA A 612 -15.03 13.70 -2.35
N ASP A 613 -13.72 13.54 -2.51
CA ASP A 613 -12.78 14.65 -2.68
C ASP A 613 -12.67 15.09 -4.15
N LYS A 614 -11.93 16.18 -4.42
CA LYS A 614 -11.72 16.72 -5.78
C LYS A 614 -10.78 15.86 -6.66
N LYS A 615 -10.28 14.73 -6.16
CA LYS A 615 -9.37 13.82 -6.86
C LYS A 615 -10.11 12.53 -7.25
N PRO A 616 -9.60 11.75 -8.23
CA PRO A 616 -10.09 10.39 -8.46
C PRO A 616 -10.11 9.62 -7.14
N GLY A 617 -11.20 8.93 -6.85
CA GLY A 617 -11.45 8.36 -5.53
C GLY A 617 -12.64 7.43 -5.53
N THR A 618 -13.07 7.05 -4.33
CA THR A 618 -14.16 6.10 -4.12
C THR A 618 -15.43 6.73 -3.56
N GLY A 619 -15.39 8.04 -3.27
CA GLY A 619 -16.46 8.74 -2.58
C GLY A 619 -17.82 8.70 -3.28
N LEU A 620 -18.88 8.59 -2.48
CA LEU A 620 -20.25 8.50 -2.98
C LEU A 620 -20.90 9.88 -3.17
N PHE A 621 -20.55 10.88 -2.36
CA PHE A 621 -21.14 12.21 -2.38
C PHE A 621 -20.08 13.31 -2.28
N THR A 622 -20.16 14.30 -3.16
CA THR A 622 -19.30 15.48 -3.13
C THR A 622 -19.65 16.40 -1.97
N THR A 623 -18.78 17.38 -1.70
CA THR A 623 -19.00 18.45 -0.71
C THR A 623 -20.24 19.30 -0.97
N THR A 624 -20.75 19.32 -2.21
CA THR A 624 -22.01 19.99 -2.57
C THR A 624 -23.25 19.12 -2.30
N GLY A 625 -23.06 17.88 -1.84
CA GLY A 625 -24.13 16.91 -1.59
C GLY A 625 -24.66 16.22 -2.85
N ALA A 626 -23.95 16.34 -3.98
CA ALA A 626 -24.27 15.65 -5.22
C ALA A 626 -23.71 14.22 -5.22
N ALA A 627 -24.50 13.24 -5.66
CA ALA A 627 -24.06 11.85 -5.76
C ALA A 627 -23.14 11.65 -6.98
N THR A 628 -21.98 11.03 -6.77
CA THR A 628 -21.10 10.57 -7.87
C THR A 628 -21.78 9.43 -8.66
N PRO A 629 -21.25 8.99 -9.81
CA PRO A 629 -21.76 7.79 -10.48
C PRO A 629 -21.80 6.56 -9.56
N ALA A 630 -20.76 6.36 -8.73
CA ALA A 630 -20.75 5.32 -7.70
C ALA A 630 -21.81 5.57 -6.62
N GLY A 631 -22.00 6.83 -6.19
CA GLY A 631 -23.07 7.24 -5.28
C GLY A 631 -24.46 6.86 -5.77
N ARG A 632 -24.77 7.13 -7.04
CA ARG A 632 -26.05 6.77 -7.65
C ARG A 632 -26.24 5.25 -7.74
N ALA A 633 -25.19 4.51 -8.12
CA ALA A 633 -25.22 3.05 -8.09
C ALA A 633 -25.49 2.51 -6.68
N PHE A 634 -24.84 3.08 -5.65
CA PHE A 634 -25.02 2.69 -4.25
C PHE A 634 -26.43 3.02 -3.73
N GLN A 635 -27.01 4.14 -4.14
CA GLN A 635 -28.38 4.51 -3.83
C GLN A 635 -29.41 3.55 -4.43
N ALA A 636 -29.12 3.02 -5.63
CA ALA A 636 -29.96 2.06 -6.36
C ALA A 636 -29.83 0.63 -5.83
N ALA A 637 -28.70 0.27 -5.20
CA ALA A 637 -28.49 -1.03 -4.58
C ALA A 637 -29.57 -1.33 -3.53
N ARG A 638 -30.16 -2.53 -3.64
CA ARG A 638 -31.33 -2.96 -2.86
C ARG A 638 -31.03 -3.97 -1.79
#